data_AF-A0A7W4YVC0-F1
#
_entry.id   AF-A0A7W4YVC0-F1
#
_cell.length_a   1.000
_cell.length_b   1.000
_cell.length_c   1.000
_cell.angle_alpha   90.00
_cell.angle_beta   90.00
_cell.angle_gamma   90.00
#
_symmetry.space_group_name_H-M   'P 1'
#
loop_
_entity.id
_entity.type
_entity.pdbx_description
1 polymer ?
#
loop_
_entity_poly.entity_id
_entity_poly.type
_entity_poly.pdbx_seq_one_letter_code
_entity_poly.pdbx_strand_id
1 'polypeptide(L)'
;MGAAAALESIGRVEKASGSVTVLRNGVSIALRLGDAVAKGDVLQTGPSSALTIKFNDGTVFTLSSSARMVLNDMVYSADSNANSALLTLVQGVIGFVAGRVAKTGDLRIDTPVATMAIRGTAVQTEIAAASGTTRFSLLTEPDGSVGSIILLDKNNPSRVIASMSDARVATLLTPVSGSEPRVTQITKTNDEIRGEGDFVRDLYRFFSPEPRQRRGSSDPDDALIVPVNLPQPVDLLDPSKFFVAPPSLESASSRNVIPPSPITTPAPIRGAAVEDGPVARLGTLPASNVSDSGTPPRVIVPNSLPPGVTYLSGARSFRLDPTHPAYQHLGVGETQSVTVDYVLVFNGDTDVPVSVTWVVDGRNDAPLARDDRIGAVAEDGRTVAVVLANDRDIDGDALRLVRWTAPSEGSVSLDAKGNLVFDPGSRFKALSAGETATVEFTYTVSDGNGGTDTATVTLQVRGEGTFTSPHQIVLDTEILEFNQQTVSLSVDAPTATTAATADLELIIGLGPVLQPQMNIVYLIDISGSTSDRFEGATVGDLNGDGRSNTILDAEIAGLIALTERVRGLGFSSSDVTVTIIPFNGSADPADSGEPGQIGVNAATFNLGQAGDGAIATYLRGLDADGETNFANALQAANHRLQNLDQGGEANFLYFLSDGRWQGSVDAEIATLTDQFGATITALGVGDNADLSQLDDIDNTGGASLLISPEQIDVSVLGSPLPSGTITDVDVFVNGRNIAEIGREDLILTPQGWILNASIDGLRRLAGDQNAVSATVKFDSGEVLVAGLTIAGALPRSTDGIL
;
A
#
# COMPACT_ATOMS: atom_id res chain seq x y z
N MET A 1 -7.49 -23.21 58.12
CA MET A 1 -7.56 -22.89 56.68
C MET A 1 -6.19 -22.34 56.29
N GLY A 2 -5.32 -23.18 55.74
CA GLY A 2 -4.02 -22.73 55.24
C GLY A 2 -4.24 -22.00 53.91
N ALA A 3 -3.79 -20.76 53.80
CA ALA A 3 -3.80 -20.02 52.55
C ALA A 3 -2.95 -20.79 51.53
N ALA A 4 -3.58 -21.24 50.43
CA ALA A 4 -2.86 -21.78 49.30
C ALA A 4 -1.89 -20.70 48.80
N ALA A 5 -0.60 -21.02 48.72
CA ALA A 5 0.39 -20.15 48.13
C ALA A 5 -0.08 -19.72 46.73
N ALA A 6 -0.09 -18.42 46.47
CA ALA A 6 -0.44 -17.91 45.16
C ALA A 6 0.55 -18.50 44.13
N LEU A 7 0.02 -19.22 43.14
CA LEU A 7 0.81 -19.74 42.04
C LEU A 7 1.46 -18.56 41.30
N GLU A 8 2.78 -18.61 41.14
CA GLU A 8 3.53 -17.58 40.43
C GLU A 8 3.14 -17.62 38.94
N SER A 9 2.62 -16.50 38.46
CA SER A 9 2.21 -16.33 37.07
C SER A 9 3.44 -16.29 36.18
N ILE A 10 3.51 -17.16 35.18
CA ILE A 10 4.63 -17.20 34.22
C ILE A 10 4.27 -16.50 32.89
N GLY A 11 2.99 -16.19 32.67
CA GLY A 11 2.51 -15.42 31.51
C GLY A 11 1.02 -15.10 31.55
N ARG A 12 0.49 -14.58 30.44
CA ARG A 12 -0.92 -14.21 30.27
C ARG A 12 -1.45 -14.56 28.88
N VAL A 13 -2.76 -14.77 28.79
CA VAL A 13 -3.48 -14.97 27.52
C VAL A 13 -3.66 -13.64 26.80
N GLU A 14 -3.18 -13.56 25.56
CA GLU A 14 -3.28 -12.39 24.68
C GLU A 14 -4.39 -12.54 23.62
N LYS A 15 -4.77 -13.79 23.31
CA LYS A 15 -5.89 -14.08 22.41
C LYS A 15 -6.44 -15.47 22.71
N ALA A 16 -7.75 -15.62 22.73
CA ALA A 16 -8.41 -16.92 22.82
C ALA A 16 -9.65 -16.92 21.90
N SER A 17 -9.81 -17.98 21.11
CA SER A 17 -10.95 -18.19 20.22
C SER A 17 -11.36 -19.67 20.25
N GLY A 18 -12.66 -19.94 20.21
CA GLY A 18 -13.21 -21.28 20.38
C GLY A 18 -13.11 -21.80 21.83
N SER A 19 -13.00 -23.12 21.99
CA SER A 19 -12.88 -23.79 23.28
C SER A 19 -11.40 -23.86 23.70
N VAL A 20 -11.02 -23.05 24.69
CA VAL A 20 -9.66 -23.05 25.25
C VAL A 20 -9.73 -23.26 26.75
N THR A 21 -8.98 -24.24 27.25
CA THR A 21 -9.00 -24.61 28.67
C THR A 21 -7.60 -24.78 29.23
N VAL A 22 -7.48 -24.60 30.54
CA VAL A 22 -6.32 -24.96 31.33
C VAL A 22 -6.71 -26.00 32.38
N LEU A 23 -5.94 -27.07 32.50
CA LEU A 23 -6.01 -27.99 33.62
C LEU A 23 -5.02 -27.54 34.69
N ARG A 24 -5.52 -26.98 35.79
CA ARG A 24 -4.73 -26.49 36.91
C ARG A 24 -5.03 -27.32 38.14
N ASN A 25 -4.03 -28.02 38.67
CA ASN A 25 -4.19 -28.94 39.81
C ASN A 25 -5.31 -29.98 39.61
N GLY A 26 -5.52 -30.44 38.37
CA GLY A 26 -6.55 -31.41 38.01
C GLY A 26 -7.96 -30.83 37.76
N VAL A 27 -8.14 -29.51 37.86
CA VAL A 27 -9.41 -28.84 37.55
C VAL A 27 -9.33 -28.14 36.20
N SER A 28 -10.29 -28.42 35.31
CA SER A 28 -10.39 -27.76 34.00
C SER A 28 -11.08 -26.41 34.14
N ILE A 29 -10.45 -25.36 33.61
CA ILE A 29 -10.90 -23.97 33.67
C ILE A 29 -10.87 -23.41 32.25
N ALA A 30 -11.95 -22.76 31.80
CA ALA A 30 -11.95 -22.05 30.53
C ALA A 30 -11.08 -20.80 30.60
N LEU A 31 -10.19 -20.62 29.62
CA LEU A 31 -9.31 -19.46 29.53
C LEU A 31 -9.94 -18.35 28.68
N ARG A 32 -9.78 -17.10 29.12
CA ARG A 32 -10.21 -15.87 28.44
C ARG A 32 -9.04 -14.91 28.29
N LEU A 33 -9.23 -13.89 27.45
CA LEU A 33 -8.27 -12.81 27.27
C LEU A 33 -7.89 -12.18 28.62
N GLY A 34 -6.58 -12.04 28.87
CA GLY A 34 -6.02 -11.45 30.09
C GLY A 34 -5.79 -12.43 31.26
N ASP A 35 -6.32 -13.65 31.17
CA ASP A 35 -6.15 -14.67 32.21
C ASP A 35 -4.67 -15.04 32.38
N ALA A 36 -4.27 -15.27 33.64
CA ALA A 36 -2.91 -15.66 33.98
C ALA A 36 -2.70 -17.16 33.82
N VAL A 37 -1.54 -17.53 33.27
CA VAL A 37 -1.05 -18.91 33.21
C VAL A 37 0.11 -19.10 34.19
N ALA A 38 0.16 -20.26 34.82
CA ALA A 38 1.05 -20.57 35.93
C ALA A 38 1.87 -21.83 35.67
N LYS A 39 2.93 -22.00 36.44
CA LYS A 39 3.72 -23.23 36.48
C LYS A 39 2.83 -24.44 36.79
N GLY A 40 3.00 -25.51 36.03
CA GLY A 40 2.25 -26.77 36.15
C GLY A 40 0.93 -26.81 35.37
N ASP A 41 0.54 -25.72 34.72
CA ASP A 41 -0.67 -25.68 33.91
C ASP A 41 -0.54 -26.56 32.65
N VAL A 42 -1.62 -27.26 32.31
CA VAL A 42 -1.77 -27.95 31.03
C VAL A 42 -2.79 -27.18 30.18
N LEU A 43 -2.33 -26.60 29.09
CA LEU A 43 -3.15 -25.82 28.16
C LEU A 43 -3.69 -26.72 27.06
N GLN A 44 -4.97 -26.54 26.71
CA GLN A 44 -5.66 -27.33 25.69
C GLN A 44 -6.58 -26.45 24.84
N THR A 45 -6.51 -26.61 23.52
CA THR A 45 -7.44 -26.01 22.55
C THR A 45 -8.33 -27.11 21.94
N GLY A 46 -9.62 -26.82 21.75
CA GLY A 46 -10.57 -27.71 21.09
C GLY A 46 -10.49 -27.65 19.54
N PRO A 47 -11.40 -28.34 18.84
CA PRO A 47 -11.56 -28.20 17.39
C PRO A 47 -11.84 -26.74 17.02
N SER A 48 -11.28 -26.27 15.90
CA SER A 48 -11.44 -24.89 15.39
C SER A 48 -11.17 -23.78 16.42
N SER A 49 -10.26 -24.04 17.38
CA SER A 49 -9.91 -23.12 18.46
C SER A 49 -8.46 -22.67 18.34
N ALA A 50 -8.13 -21.47 18.82
CA ALA A 50 -6.76 -20.98 18.83
C ALA A 50 -6.47 -20.17 20.12
N LEU A 51 -5.25 -20.31 20.63
CA LEU A 51 -4.80 -19.65 21.85
C LEU A 51 -3.44 -18.97 21.62
N THR A 52 -3.29 -17.74 22.08
CA THR A 52 -2.02 -16.99 22.11
C THR A 52 -1.69 -16.59 23.55
N ILE A 53 -0.46 -16.86 23.98
CA ILE A 53 0.03 -16.54 25.32
C ILE A 53 1.34 -15.76 25.20
N LYS A 54 1.51 -14.75 26.05
CA LYS A 54 2.76 -14.04 26.25
C LYS A 54 3.33 -14.35 27.63
N PHE A 55 4.55 -14.87 27.65
CA PHE A 55 5.29 -15.14 28.88
C PHE A 55 6.04 -13.90 29.38
N ASN A 56 6.42 -13.92 30.65
CA ASN A 56 7.07 -12.79 31.32
C ASN A 56 8.41 -12.40 30.70
N ASP A 57 9.10 -13.33 30.04
CA ASP A 57 10.36 -13.07 29.34
C ASP A 57 10.16 -12.48 27.92
N GLY A 58 8.90 -12.28 27.52
CA GLY A 58 8.50 -11.81 26.20
C GLY A 58 8.28 -12.93 25.18
N THR A 59 8.47 -14.20 25.53
CA THR A 59 8.19 -15.31 24.60
C THR A 59 6.68 -15.35 24.31
N VAL A 60 6.30 -15.41 23.03
CA VAL A 60 4.90 -15.51 22.61
C VAL A 60 4.67 -16.89 21.99
N PHE A 61 3.70 -17.64 22.52
CA PHE A 61 3.28 -18.94 22.00
C PHE A 61 1.91 -18.85 21.38
N THR A 62 1.72 -19.59 20.28
CA THR A 62 0.43 -19.87 19.67
C THR A 62 0.18 -21.37 19.64
N LEU A 63 -1.06 -21.75 19.93
CA LEU A 63 -1.55 -23.11 19.84
C LEU A 63 -2.68 -23.15 18.82
N SER A 64 -2.55 -24.01 17.82
CA SER A 64 -3.60 -24.28 16.82
C SER A 64 -4.78 -25.04 17.42
N SER A 65 -5.76 -25.42 16.60
CA SER A 65 -6.83 -26.33 17.01
C SER A 65 -6.30 -27.67 17.50
N SER A 66 -6.96 -28.25 18.49
CA SER A 66 -6.64 -29.56 19.06
C SER A 66 -5.24 -29.69 19.67
N ALA A 67 -4.58 -28.59 19.98
CA ALA A 67 -3.23 -28.55 20.53
C ALA A 67 -3.20 -28.69 22.05
N ARG A 68 -2.11 -29.25 22.57
CA ARG A 68 -1.88 -29.41 24.01
C ARG A 68 -0.43 -29.12 24.40
N MET A 69 -0.26 -28.35 25.46
CA MET A 69 1.04 -27.94 26.00
C MET A 69 1.04 -28.01 27.53
N VAL A 70 2.18 -28.32 28.12
CA VAL A 70 2.41 -28.26 29.57
C VAL A 70 3.45 -27.20 29.88
N LEU A 71 3.16 -26.36 30.87
CA LEU A 71 4.04 -25.30 31.34
C LEU A 71 4.87 -25.81 32.53
N ASN A 72 6.07 -26.36 32.30
CA ASN A 72 6.79 -27.04 33.37
C ASN A 72 7.51 -26.07 34.31
N ASP A 73 8.27 -25.13 33.77
CA ASP A 73 9.02 -24.16 34.57
C ASP A 73 9.45 -22.93 33.78
N MET A 74 9.56 -21.79 34.46
CA MET A 74 10.17 -20.58 33.91
C MET A 74 10.82 -19.79 35.05
N VAL A 75 12.13 -19.57 34.92
CA VAL A 75 12.92 -18.70 35.78
C VAL A 75 13.45 -17.56 34.92
N TYR A 76 12.93 -16.36 35.16
CA TYR A 76 13.31 -15.18 34.40
C TYR A 76 13.51 -13.97 35.31
N SER A 77 14.67 -13.33 35.16
CA SER A 77 14.97 -12.00 35.66
C SER A 77 15.66 -11.20 34.56
N ALA A 78 15.20 -9.96 34.34
CA ALA A 78 15.70 -9.10 33.27
C ALA A 78 17.20 -8.78 33.40
N ASP A 79 17.73 -8.82 34.63
CA ASP A 79 19.12 -8.48 34.97
C ASP A 79 19.99 -9.74 35.19
N SER A 80 19.47 -10.93 34.94
CA SER A 80 20.17 -12.21 35.18
C SER A 80 20.54 -12.92 33.88
N ASN A 81 21.68 -13.60 33.89
CA ASN A 81 22.11 -14.53 32.84
C ASN A 81 21.82 -16.00 33.21
N ALA A 82 21.24 -16.26 34.38
CA ALA A 82 20.84 -17.59 34.84
C ALA A 82 19.36 -17.89 34.55
N ASN A 83 18.85 -17.35 33.44
CA ASN A 83 17.46 -17.55 33.03
C ASN A 83 17.28 -18.94 32.42
N SER A 84 16.15 -19.59 32.69
CA SER A 84 15.82 -20.89 32.12
C SER A 84 14.32 -21.05 31.94
N ALA A 85 13.93 -21.84 30.96
CA ALA A 85 12.53 -22.21 30.77
C ALA A 85 12.45 -23.65 30.25
N LEU A 86 11.52 -24.41 30.81
CA LEU A 86 11.22 -25.77 30.39
C LEU A 86 9.72 -25.88 30.09
N LEU A 87 9.40 -26.31 28.88
CA LEU A 87 8.02 -26.45 28.40
C LEU A 87 7.87 -27.82 27.74
N THR A 88 6.67 -28.40 27.73
CA THR A 88 6.42 -29.65 27.00
C THR A 88 5.30 -29.48 25.99
N LEU A 89 5.58 -29.75 24.72
CA LEU A 89 4.59 -29.85 23.66
C LEU A 89 4.10 -31.30 23.58
N VAL A 90 2.79 -31.48 23.57
CA VAL A 90 2.18 -32.81 23.59
C VAL A 90 1.58 -33.18 22.24
N GLN A 91 0.83 -32.26 21.63
CA GLN A 91 0.16 -32.47 20.33
C GLN A 91 -0.23 -31.13 19.70
N GLY A 92 -0.48 -31.13 18.39
CA GLY A 92 -0.94 -29.98 17.60
C GLY A 92 0.18 -29.21 16.90
N VAL A 93 -0.20 -28.13 16.21
CA VAL A 93 0.74 -27.16 15.63
C VAL A 93 0.95 -26.03 16.63
N ILE A 94 2.21 -25.82 17.00
CA ILE A 94 2.60 -24.85 18.00
C ILE A 94 3.72 -24.02 17.40
N GLY A 95 3.50 -22.71 17.32
CA GLY A 95 4.48 -21.77 16.85
C GLY A 95 4.78 -20.71 17.92
N PHE A 96 6.03 -20.30 18.03
CA PHE A 96 6.42 -19.30 19.01
C PHE A 96 7.62 -18.47 18.53
N VAL A 97 7.72 -17.25 19.05
CA VAL A 97 8.90 -16.40 18.95
C VAL A 97 9.56 -16.35 20.31
N ALA A 98 10.81 -16.78 20.36
CA ALA A 98 11.54 -16.90 21.60
C ALA A 98 11.84 -15.51 22.22
N GLY A 99 11.53 -15.38 23.51
CA GLY A 99 11.78 -14.19 24.30
C GLY A 99 13.23 -14.11 24.77
N ARG A 100 13.44 -13.33 25.84
CA ARG A 100 14.78 -13.05 26.35
C ARG A 100 15.49 -14.29 26.90
N VAL A 101 14.78 -15.30 27.41
CA VAL A 101 15.42 -16.52 27.94
C VAL A 101 16.24 -17.22 26.85
N ALA A 102 15.76 -17.29 25.61
CA ALA A 102 16.51 -17.95 24.53
C ALA A 102 17.73 -17.16 24.04
N LYS A 103 17.85 -15.88 24.42
CA LYS A 103 18.97 -15.02 24.05
C LYS A 103 20.10 -15.09 25.08
N THR A 104 19.78 -15.26 26.37
CA THR A 104 20.77 -15.20 27.46
C THR A 104 20.79 -16.42 28.39
N GLY A 105 19.89 -17.39 28.22
CA GLY A 105 19.68 -18.53 29.12
C GLY A 105 19.42 -19.87 28.42
N ASP A 106 18.86 -20.84 29.14
CA ASP A 106 18.57 -22.19 28.63
C ASP A 106 17.06 -22.38 28.42
N LEU A 107 16.58 -22.09 27.20
CA LEU A 107 15.21 -22.41 26.79
C LEU A 107 15.17 -23.83 26.21
N ARG A 108 14.47 -24.72 26.90
CA ARG A 108 14.23 -26.10 26.48
C ARG A 108 12.75 -26.38 26.30
N ILE A 109 12.44 -27.12 25.24
CA ILE A 109 11.09 -27.54 24.93
C ILE A 109 11.10 -29.04 24.64
N ASP A 110 10.47 -29.82 25.52
CA ASP A 110 10.26 -31.24 25.30
C ASP A 110 9.16 -31.46 24.27
N THR A 111 9.40 -32.34 23.32
CA THR A 111 8.39 -32.89 22.43
C THR A 111 8.23 -34.39 22.72
N PRO A 112 7.29 -35.09 22.06
CA PRO A 112 7.17 -36.52 22.27
C PRO A 112 8.44 -37.30 21.88
N VAL A 113 9.17 -36.83 20.87
CA VAL A 113 10.28 -37.55 20.22
C VAL A 113 11.69 -37.04 20.57
N ALA A 114 11.84 -35.77 20.98
CA ALA A 114 13.14 -35.16 21.32
C ALA A 114 12.97 -33.93 22.22
N THR A 115 14.07 -33.45 22.82
CA THR A 115 14.11 -32.16 23.52
C THR A 115 14.75 -31.11 22.61
N MET A 116 14.06 -29.99 22.38
CA MET A 116 14.59 -28.86 21.62
C MET A 116 15.32 -27.90 22.54
N ALA A 117 16.58 -27.58 22.21
CA ALA A 117 17.29 -26.44 22.76
C ALA A 117 17.32 -25.32 21.71
N ILE A 118 16.74 -24.16 22.02
CA ILE A 118 16.50 -23.07 21.05
C ILE A 118 17.41 -21.88 21.35
N ARG A 119 17.96 -21.25 20.31
CA ARG A 119 18.69 -19.98 20.42
C ARG A 119 18.20 -18.96 19.39
N GLY A 120 17.64 -17.86 19.91
CA GLY A 120 17.38 -16.61 19.17
C GLY A 120 16.59 -16.74 17.88
N THR A 121 15.47 -17.48 17.87
CA THR A 121 14.65 -17.63 16.66
C THR A 121 13.18 -17.92 16.94
N ALA A 122 12.37 -17.78 15.91
CA ALA A 122 10.99 -18.24 15.84
C ALA A 122 10.94 -19.69 15.33
N VAL A 123 10.06 -20.49 15.90
CA VAL A 123 9.97 -21.93 15.64
C VAL A 123 8.52 -22.32 15.45
N GLN A 124 8.28 -23.24 14.52
CA GLN A 124 7.03 -23.97 14.40
C GLN A 124 7.29 -25.46 14.58
N THR A 125 6.49 -26.11 15.40
CA THR A 125 6.54 -27.56 15.65
C THR A 125 5.16 -28.15 15.44
N GLU A 126 5.08 -29.19 14.63
CA GLU A 126 3.85 -29.92 14.34
C GLU A 126 3.95 -31.34 14.87
N ILE A 127 3.00 -31.70 15.74
CA ILE A 127 2.90 -33.02 16.37
C ILE A 127 1.49 -33.56 16.11
N ALA A 128 1.35 -34.35 15.04
CA ALA A 128 0.06 -34.95 14.68
C ALA A 128 -0.42 -35.99 15.72
N ALA A 129 0.51 -36.70 16.35
CA ALA A 129 0.22 -37.68 17.41
C ALA A 129 1.42 -37.85 18.36
N ALA A 130 1.17 -38.22 19.61
CA ALA A 130 2.19 -38.38 20.66
C ALA A 130 3.24 -39.48 20.40
N SER A 131 3.01 -40.35 19.41
CA SER A 131 4.00 -41.36 18.94
C SER A 131 4.18 -41.32 17.43
N GLY A 132 3.68 -40.25 16.80
CA GLY A 132 3.81 -40.01 15.37
C GLY A 132 5.06 -39.23 15.05
N THR A 133 5.24 -38.97 13.76
CA THR A 133 6.31 -38.13 13.26
C THR A 133 6.11 -36.67 13.72
N THR A 134 7.18 -36.03 14.20
CA THR A 134 7.18 -34.59 14.53
C THR A 134 7.94 -33.81 13.47
N ARG A 135 7.34 -32.72 12.98
CA ARG A 135 7.97 -31.79 12.03
C ARG A 135 8.43 -30.55 12.78
N PHE A 136 9.70 -30.19 12.60
CA PHE A 136 10.33 -29.00 13.15
C PHE A 136 10.68 -28.04 12.03
N SER A 137 10.29 -26.77 12.18
CA SER A 137 10.56 -25.69 11.23
C SER A 137 11.19 -24.50 11.97
N LEU A 138 12.34 -24.04 11.47
CA LEU A 138 12.88 -22.71 11.78
C LEU A 138 12.18 -21.67 10.93
N LEU A 139 11.86 -20.51 11.52
CA LEU A 139 11.21 -19.41 10.82
C LEU A 139 12.17 -18.21 10.77
N THR A 140 12.11 -17.43 9.69
CA THR A 140 12.90 -16.20 9.55
C THR A 140 12.19 -15.06 10.28
N GLU A 141 12.90 -14.40 11.20
CA GLU A 141 12.37 -13.23 11.92
C GLU A 141 12.19 -12.03 10.96
N PRO A 142 11.35 -11.02 11.29
CA PRO A 142 11.10 -9.88 10.39
C PRO A 142 12.33 -9.04 10.06
N ASP A 143 13.39 -9.11 10.89
CA ASP A 143 14.68 -8.47 10.63
C ASP A 143 15.60 -9.30 9.70
N GLY A 144 15.10 -10.42 9.18
CA GLY A 144 15.82 -11.35 8.32
C GLY A 144 16.71 -12.34 9.06
N SER A 145 16.78 -12.28 10.38
CA SER A 145 17.61 -13.20 11.17
C SER A 145 17.00 -14.60 11.26
N VAL A 146 17.87 -15.61 11.34
CA VAL A 146 17.52 -17.01 11.57
C VAL A 146 18.43 -17.51 12.67
N GLY A 147 17.87 -18.05 13.75
CA GLY A 147 18.66 -18.64 14.82
C GLY A 147 18.83 -20.15 14.64
N SER A 148 18.87 -20.89 15.74
CA SER A 148 19.16 -22.33 15.68
C SER A 148 18.38 -23.17 16.68
N ILE A 149 18.12 -24.41 16.29
CA ILE A 149 17.58 -25.47 17.15
C ILE A 149 18.58 -26.62 17.19
N ILE A 150 18.83 -27.14 18.39
CA ILE A 150 19.52 -28.40 18.60
C ILE A 150 18.50 -29.39 19.16
N LEU A 151 18.30 -30.52 18.46
CA LEU A 151 17.47 -31.62 18.93
C LEU A 151 18.34 -32.55 19.77
N LEU A 152 17.96 -32.74 21.02
CA LEU A 152 18.65 -33.56 22.01
C LEU A 152 17.87 -34.84 22.27
N ASP A 153 18.59 -35.92 22.56
CA ASP A 153 17.99 -37.18 23.00
C ASP A 153 17.26 -36.97 24.32
N LYS A 154 15.97 -37.31 24.33
CA LYS A 154 15.07 -37.12 25.47
C LYS A 154 15.54 -37.87 26.72
N ASN A 155 16.20 -39.01 26.54
CA ASN A 155 16.71 -39.84 27.64
C ASN A 155 18.18 -39.53 27.96
N ASN A 156 18.88 -38.81 27.08
CA ASN A 156 20.26 -38.38 27.27
C ASN A 156 20.47 -36.95 26.70
N PRO A 157 20.13 -35.90 27.47
CA PRO A 157 20.14 -34.52 26.98
C PRO A 157 21.53 -33.97 26.63
N SER A 158 22.60 -34.72 26.88
CA SER A 158 23.96 -34.39 26.43
C SER A 158 24.24 -34.85 24.99
N ARG A 159 23.34 -35.63 24.40
CA ARG A 159 23.50 -36.22 23.08
C ARG A 159 22.63 -35.48 22.07
N VAL A 160 23.26 -35.01 21.00
CA VAL A 160 22.60 -34.34 19.88
C VAL A 160 22.10 -35.37 18.87
N ILE A 161 20.82 -35.28 18.50
CA ILE A 161 20.17 -36.06 17.44
C ILE A 161 20.30 -35.33 16.10
N ALA A 162 20.02 -34.03 16.07
CA ALA A 162 20.12 -33.19 14.87
C ALA A 162 20.33 -31.72 15.25
N SER A 163 20.89 -30.93 14.32
CA SER A 163 20.97 -29.48 14.44
C SER A 163 20.34 -28.81 13.23
N MET A 164 19.66 -27.71 13.46
CA MET A 164 18.94 -26.94 12.46
C MET A 164 19.39 -25.48 12.53
N SER A 165 19.74 -24.93 11.38
CA SER A 165 20.11 -23.51 11.22
C SER A 165 19.69 -22.94 9.86
N ASP A 166 18.92 -23.70 9.08
CA ASP A 166 18.41 -23.29 7.77
C ASP A 166 16.88 -23.23 7.82
N ALA A 167 16.32 -22.03 7.64
CA ALA A 167 14.88 -21.81 7.62
C ALA A 167 14.19 -22.34 6.34
N ARG A 168 14.95 -22.71 5.30
CA ARG A 168 14.40 -23.27 4.05
C ARG A 168 14.15 -24.78 4.09
N VAL A 169 14.47 -25.43 5.21
CA VAL A 169 14.34 -26.88 5.38
C VAL A 169 13.55 -27.16 6.66
N ALA A 170 12.61 -28.10 6.60
CA ALA A 170 11.99 -28.67 7.79
C ALA A 170 12.65 -30.00 8.14
N THR A 171 12.83 -30.26 9.43
CA THR A 171 13.36 -31.55 9.92
C THR A 171 12.21 -32.38 10.44
N LEU A 172 12.08 -33.58 9.89
CA LEU A 172 11.10 -34.57 10.25
C LEU A 172 11.75 -35.63 11.12
N LEU A 173 11.22 -35.85 12.33
CA LEU A 173 11.72 -36.84 13.26
C LEU A 173 10.67 -37.92 13.49
N THR A 174 10.92 -39.11 12.96
CA THR A 174 10.00 -40.26 13.04
C THR A 174 10.50 -41.25 14.09
N PRO A 175 9.74 -41.50 15.18
CA PRO A 175 10.13 -42.46 16.19
C PRO A 175 10.10 -43.89 15.62
N VAL A 176 11.10 -44.71 15.99
CA VAL A 176 11.21 -46.11 15.57
C VAL A 176 11.28 -46.97 16.84
N SER A 177 10.44 -48.01 16.92
CA SER A 177 10.39 -48.85 18.13
C SER A 177 11.73 -49.53 18.39
N GLY A 178 12.27 -49.36 19.59
CA GLY A 178 13.53 -49.99 20.03
C GLY A 178 14.82 -49.49 19.35
N SER A 179 14.77 -48.39 18.60
CA SER A 179 15.95 -47.83 17.90
C SER A 179 15.92 -46.30 17.88
N GLU A 180 16.99 -45.68 17.36
CA GLU A 180 17.09 -44.24 17.17
C GLU A 180 15.93 -43.70 16.32
N PRO A 181 15.41 -42.50 16.63
CA PRO A 181 14.45 -41.86 15.75
C PRO A 181 15.10 -41.55 14.39
N ARG A 182 14.36 -41.77 13.31
CA ARG A 182 14.81 -41.46 11.95
C ARG A 182 14.67 -39.96 11.69
N VAL A 183 15.78 -39.31 11.34
CA VAL A 183 15.83 -37.91 10.92
C VAL A 183 15.71 -37.84 9.40
N THR A 184 14.77 -37.05 8.88
CA THR A 184 14.67 -36.72 7.45
C THR A 184 14.56 -35.20 7.29
N GLN A 185 15.26 -34.63 6.32
CA GLN A 185 15.12 -33.22 5.98
C GLN A 185 14.30 -33.07 4.69
N ILE A 186 13.35 -32.15 4.71
CA ILE A 186 12.51 -31.82 3.55
C ILE A 186 12.69 -30.34 3.23
N THR A 187 13.00 -30.03 1.97
CA THR A 187 13.01 -28.65 1.49
C THR A 187 11.60 -28.11 1.56
N LYS A 188 11.44 -26.95 2.18
CA LYS A 188 10.15 -26.29 2.26
C LYS A 188 9.77 -25.73 0.90
N THR A 189 8.49 -25.74 0.57
CA THR A 189 8.01 -25.02 -0.62
C THR A 189 8.05 -23.52 -0.37
N ASN A 190 8.04 -22.71 -1.44
CA ASN A 190 7.97 -21.26 -1.29
C ASN A 190 6.66 -20.83 -0.60
N ASP A 191 5.57 -21.56 -0.79
CA ASP A 191 4.30 -21.30 -0.11
C ASP A 191 4.36 -21.63 1.39
N GLU A 192 5.06 -22.71 1.77
CA GLU A 192 5.34 -23.00 3.18
C GLU A 192 6.19 -21.90 3.82
N ILE A 193 7.25 -21.44 3.15
CA ILE A 193 8.10 -20.34 3.65
C ILE A 193 7.31 -19.03 3.76
N ARG A 194 6.42 -18.74 2.79
CA ARG A 194 5.58 -17.54 2.80
C ARG A 194 4.57 -17.58 3.95
N GLY A 195 3.82 -18.69 4.09
CA GLY A 195 2.86 -18.88 5.18
C GLY A 195 3.51 -18.85 6.55
N GLU A 196 4.72 -19.40 6.69
CA GLU A 196 5.56 -19.26 7.88
C GLU A 196 5.95 -17.80 8.13
N GLY A 197 6.29 -17.03 7.09
CA GLY A 197 6.57 -15.59 7.19
C GLY A 197 5.37 -14.75 7.61
N ASP A 198 4.18 -15.05 7.10
CA ASP A 198 2.91 -14.44 7.54
C ASP A 198 2.64 -14.73 9.01
N PHE A 199 2.77 -15.99 9.39
CA PHE A 199 2.63 -16.44 10.77
C PHE A 199 3.60 -15.71 11.71
N VAL A 200 4.88 -15.55 11.33
CA VAL A 200 5.86 -14.78 12.11
C VAL A 200 5.47 -13.31 12.19
N ARG A 201 5.07 -12.66 11.09
CA ARG A 201 4.64 -11.25 11.12
C ARG A 201 3.45 -11.04 12.05
N ASP A 202 2.45 -11.91 11.99
CA ASP A 202 1.30 -11.85 12.89
C ASP A 202 1.71 -12.06 14.35
N LEU A 203 2.69 -12.94 14.60
CA LEU A 203 3.25 -13.09 15.94
C LEU A 203 4.00 -11.83 16.41
N TYR A 204 4.80 -11.20 15.54
CA TYR A 204 5.56 -9.98 15.83
C TYR A 204 4.69 -8.73 16.02
N ARG A 205 3.50 -8.67 15.41
CA ARG A 205 2.52 -7.62 15.69
C ARG A 205 2.13 -7.55 17.18
N PHE A 206 2.13 -8.67 17.90
CA PHE A 206 1.92 -8.70 19.36
C PHE A 206 3.12 -8.20 20.20
N PHE A 207 4.30 -8.07 19.59
CA PHE A 207 5.48 -7.50 20.24
C PHE A 207 5.50 -5.97 20.17
N SER A 208 4.69 -5.36 19.30
CA SER A 208 4.57 -3.91 19.25
C SER A 208 3.78 -3.45 20.48
N PRO A 209 4.34 -2.62 21.37
CA PRO A 209 3.49 -1.83 22.24
C PRO A 209 2.53 -1.05 21.33
N GLU A 210 1.26 -0.93 21.71
CA GLU A 210 0.32 -0.03 21.03
C GLU A 210 1.06 1.28 20.69
N PRO A 211 0.91 1.81 19.47
CA PRO A 211 1.49 3.10 19.18
C PRO A 211 0.92 4.07 20.20
N ARG A 212 1.78 4.56 21.11
CA ARG A 212 1.49 5.76 21.88
C ARG A 212 1.01 6.76 20.84
N GLN A 213 -0.27 7.14 20.95
CA GLN A 213 -0.84 8.21 20.16
C GLN A 213 0.20 9.32 20.11
N ARG A 214 0.80 9.56 18.95
CA ARG A 214 1.64 10.73 18.74
C ARG A 214 0.72 11.91 18.87
N ARG A 215 0.61 12.47 20.09
CA ARG A 215 0.32 13.88 20.22
C ARG A 215 1.42 14.60 19.46
N GLY A 216 1.02 15.34 18.44
CA GLY A 216 1.92 16.21 17.70
C GLY A 216 2.75 17.04 18.67
N SER A 217 4.06 16.91 18.55
CA SER A 217 5.03 17.87 19.03
C SER A 217 6.08 17.97 17.95
N SER A 218 6.03 19.06 17.20
CA SER A 218 7.09 19.52 16.34
C SER A 218 8.21 20.07 17.22
N ASP A 219 9.19 19.24 17.56
CA ASP A 219 10.44 19.70 18.17
C ASP A 219 11.60 18.85 17.61
N PRO A 220 12.59 19.43 16.91
CA PRO A 220 13.62 18.66 16.21
C PRO A 220 14.83 18.25 17.07
N ASP A 221 14.79 18.44 18.40
CA ASP A 221 15.93 18.20 19.29
C ASP A 221 15.67 17.15 20.38
N ASP A 222 15.54 15.88 20.00
CA ASP A 222 15.73 14.77 20.96
C ASP A 222 16.66 13.70 20.39
N ALA A 223 17.94 14.10 20.25
CA ALA A 223 19.06 13.20 20.02
C ALA A 223 19.99 13.17 21.25
N LEU A 224 20.36 11.96 21.64
CA LEU A 224 21.23 11.61 22.75
C LEU A 224 22.59 12.34 22.73
N ILE A 225 22.90 12.97 23.86
CA ILE A 225 24.14 13.68 24.19
C ILE A 225 25.28 12.69 24.47
N VAL A 226 26.43 12.89 23.81
CA VAL A 226 27.76 12.36 24.23
C VAL A 226 28.66 13.57 24.56
N PRO A 227 29.38 13.61 25.70
CA PRO A 227 30.05 14.82 26.17
C PRO A 227 31.52 14.88 25.76
N VAL A 228 32.01 16.03 25.29
CA VAL A 228 33.42 16.46 25.47
C VAL A 228 33.48 17.99 25.64
N ASN A 229 33.99 18.41 26.80
CA ASN A 229 34.36 19.78 27.17
C ASN A 229 35.57 20.30 26.36
N LEU A 230 35.55 21.58 25.96
CA LEU A 230 36.76 22.43 25.87
C LEU A 230 36.42 23.89 26.26
N PRO A 231 37.38 24.66 26.84
CA PRO A 231 37.12 25.94 27.54
C PRO A 231 37.25 27.22 26.67
N GLN A 232 36.62 28.30 27.13
CA GLN A 232 36.54 29.67 26.56
C GLN A 232 37.79 30.57 26.87
N PRO A 233 37.76 31.93 26.69
CA PRO A 233 37.90 32.75 25.46
C PRO A 233 38.99 33.88 25.61
N VAL A 234 39.39 34.58 24.53
CA VAL A 234 40.10 35.89 24.66
C VAL A 234 39.82 36.89 23.51
N ASP A 235 39.14 37.97 23.89
CA ASP A 235 39.21 39.43 23.63
C ASP A 235 39.55 40.18 22.31
N LEU A 236 38.96 41.39 22.28
CA LEU A 236 38.79 42.43 21.24
C LEU A 236 39.99 43.39 21.02
N LEU A 237 40.04 44.08 19.87
CA LEU A 237 40.81 45.33 19.61
C LEU A 237 40.00 46.26 18.67
N ASP A 238 39.45 47.40 19.13
CA ASP A 238 39.95 48.79 19.35
C ASP A 238 39.74 49.76 18.15
N PRO A 239 38.78 50.72 18.26
CA PRO A 239 38.41 51.72 17.22
C PRO A 239 39.35 52.94 17.02
N SER A 240 40.56 52.98 17.57
CA SER A 240 41.41 54.19 17.60
C SER A 240 42.22 54.50 16.32
N LYS A 241 41.73 54.17 15.12
CA LYS A 241 42.44 54.41 13.84
C LYS A 241 41.80 55.42 12.88
N PHE A 242 41.30 56.56 13.37
CA PHE A 242 40.98 57.71 12.49
C PHE A 242 41.12 59.02 13.27
N PHE A 243 42.09 59.89 12.93
CA PHE A 243 42.03 61.37 12.91
C PHE A 243 43.42 62.02 12.77
N VAL A 244 43.58 62.96 11.82
CA VAL A 244 44.58 64.07 11.88
C VAL A 244 43.98 65.33 11.21
N ALA A 245 44.18 66.49 11.83
CA ALA A 245 43.76 67.85 11.44
C ALA A 245 44.98 68.75 11.08
N PRO A 246 44.80 69.97 10.49
CA PRO A 246 45.83 70.70 9.73
C PRO A 246 46.57 71.77 10.56
N PRO A 247 47.58 72.47 9.98
CA PRO A 247 47.98 73.78 10.49
C PRO A 247 47.95 74.91 9.45
N SER A 248 47.75 76.09 10.02
CA SER A 248 47.53 77.46 9.55
C SER A 248 48.80 78.22 9.15
N LEU A 249 48.65 79.32 8.40
CA LEU A 249 49.67 80.36 8.25
C LEU A 249 49.08 81.77 8.40
N GLU A 250 49.82 82.60 9.15
CA GLU A 250 49.53 83.97 9.57
C GLU A 250 49.80 85.05 8.50
N SER A 251 49.21 86.22 8.79
CA SER A 251 49.16 87.51 8.11
C SER A 251 50.48 88.28 7.92
N ALA A 252 50.53 89.21 6.94
CA ALA A 252 50.86 90.64 7.14
C ALA A 252 50.76 91.48 5.84
N SER A 253 50.74 92.81 6.00
CA SER A 253 49.95 93.78 5.23
C SER A 253 50.74 94.83 4.41
N SER A 254 50.09 95.35 3.36
CA SER A 254 50.11 96.74 2.81
C SER A 254 51.35 97.32 2.09
N ARG A 255 51.17 97.84 0.86
CA ARG A 255 51.04 99.30 0.57
C ARG A 255 50.75 99.60 -0.92
N ASN A 256 50.07 100.72 -1.12
CA ASN A 256 49.33 101.27 -2.26
C ASN A 256 50.22 102.13 -3.20
N VAL A 257 50.04 102.13 -4.55
CA VAL A 257 50.25 103.29 -5.49
C VAL A 257 49.58 103.06 -6.90
N ILE A 258 48.50 103.82 -7.19
CA ILE A 258 48.04 104.58 -8.40
C ILE A 258 47.80 103.86 -9.78
N PRO A 259 46.70 104.17 -10.52
CA PRO A 259 46.04 103.24 -11.47
C PRO A 259 46.34 103.50 -12.97
N PRO A 260 46.12 102.52 -13.86
CA PRO A 260 45.83 102.77 -15.27
C PRO A 260 44.32 102.74 -15.57
N SER A 261 43.94 103.49 -16.61
CA SER A 261 42.61 103.67 -17.20
C SER A 261 41.75 102.39 -17.28
N PRO A 262 40.41 102.50 -17.27
CA PRO A 262 39.53 101.34 -17.10
C PRO A 262 39.68 100.38 -18.28
N ILE A 263 40.24 99.21 -18.03
CA ILE A 263 40.02 98.04 -18.86
C ILE A 263 38.57 97.63 -18.59
N THR A 264 37.68 97.87 -19.55
CA THR A 264 36.37 97.24 -19.55
C THR A 264 36.57 95.74 -19.39
N THR A 265 35.96 95.15 -18.36
CA THR A 265 36.00 93.70 -18.15
C THR A 265 35.62 93.00 -19.45
N PRO A 266 36.51 92.17 -20.03
CA PRO A 266 36.19 91.46 -21.25
C PRO A 266 34.94 90.60 -21.04
N ALA A 267 34.09 90.52 -22.06
CA ALA A 267 32.90 89.69 -22.00
C ALA A 267 33.29 88.22 -21.70
N PRO A 268 32.53 87.51 -20.86
CA PRO A 268 32.83 86.12 -20.52
C PRO A 268 32.83 85.26 -21.78
N ILE A 269 33.81 84.36 -21.88
CA ILE A 269 33.89 83.39 -22.97
C ILE A 269 32.84 82.32 -22.70
N ARG A 270 31.85 82.19 -23.57
CA ARG A 270 30.73 81.25 -23.41
C ARG A 270 30.81 80.12 -24.40
N GLY A 271 30.47 78.92 -23.93
CA GLY A 271 30.26 77.74 -24.77
C GLY A 271 29.10 76.91 -24.23
N ALA A 272 28.70 75.90 -25.00
CA ALA A 272 27.75 74.90 -24.58
C ALA A 272 28.45 73.55 -24.42
N ALA A 273 27.95 72.74 -23.51
CA ALA A 273 28.22 71.32 -23.42
C ALA A 273 26.88 70.61 -23.28
N VAL A 274 26.84 69.34 -23.66
CA VAL A 274 25.67 68.51 -23.41
C VAL A 274 26.12 67.43 -22.44
N GLU A 275 25.31 67.15 -21.42
CA GLU A 275 25.50 66.02 -20.54
C GLU A 275 25.77 64.73 -21.34
N ASP A 276 26.73 63.94 -20.85
CA ASP A 276 27.26 62.72 -21.49
C ASP A 276 27.74 62.92 -22.92
N GLY A 277 27.90 64.17 -23.31
CA GLY A 277 28.42 64.59 -24.58
C GLY A 277 29.94 64.55 -24.63
N PRO A 278 30.52 64.89 -25.78
CA PRO A 278 31.95 65.02 -25.90
C PRO A 278 32.49 66.18 -25.06
N VAL A 279 33.75 66.05 -24.62
CA VAL A 279 34.49 67.10 -23.89
C VAL A 279 34.43 68.45 -24.63
N ALA A 280 33.93 69.48 -23.95
CA ALA A 280 33.84 70.84 -24.49
C ALA A 280 35.11 71.64 -24.17
N ARG A 281 35.63 72.42 -25.12
CA ARG A 281 36.85 73.23 -24.95
C ARG A 281 36.61 74.69 -25.26
N LEU A 282 37.13 75.56 -24.39
CA LEU A 282 37.10 77.01 -24.59
C LEU A 282 38.49 77.60 -24.36
N GLY A 283 38.90 78.51 -25.26
CA GLY A 283 40.15 79.25 -25.14
C GLY A 283 40.12 80.24 -23.98
N THR A 284 41.29 80.71 -23.54
CA THR A 284 41.42 81.70 -22.44
C THR A 284 41.47 83.16 -22.92
N LEU A 285 41.28 83.40 -24.22
CA LEU A 285 41.33 84.74 -24.81
C LEU A 285 40.00 85.06 -25.50
N PRO A 286 39.35 86.19 -25.20
CA PRO A 286 38.20 86.66 -25.96
C PRO A 286 38.66 87.05 -27.38
N ALA A 287 37.83 86.75 -28.40
CA ALA A 287 38.18 86.89 -29.81
C ALA A 287 38.63 88.30 -30.25
N SER A 288 38.40 89.33 -29.43
CA SER A 288 38.72 90.73 -29.70
C SER A 288 40.03 91.24 -29.09
N ASN A 289 40.80 90.43 -28.34
CA ASN A 289 42.05 90.87 -27.71
C ASN A 289 43.27 90.09 -28.22
N VAL A 290 43.67 90.35 -29.47
CA VAL A 290 45.04 90.09 -29.92
C VAL A 290 45.87 91.31 -29.52
N SER A 291 46.84 91.16 -28.62
CA SER A 291 47.78 92.25 -28.32
C SER A 291 48.67 92.52 -29.53
N ASP A 292 48.77 93.79 -29.95
CA ASP A 292 49.66 94.29 -31.02
C ASP A 292 51.18 94.16 -30.71
N SER A 293 51.58 93.35 -29.73
CA SER A 293 52.96 93.22 -29.23
C SER A 293 53.55 91.82 -29.27
N GLY A 294 52.90 90.85 -29.92
CA GLY A 294 53.52 89.56 -30.28
C GLY A 294 53.78 88.55 -29.13
N THR A 295 53.69 88.96 -27.86
CA THR A 295 53.77 88.03 -26.71
C THR A 295 52.39 87.84 -26.05
N PRO A 296 51.83 86.62 -26.06
CA PRO A 296 50.50 86.33 -25.51
C PRO A 296 50.45 86.31 -23.97
N PRO A 297 49.36 86.79 -23.31
CA PRO A 297 49.29 87.10 -21.87
C PRO A 297 49.27 85.86 -20.95
N ARG A 298 50.02 85.88 -19.84
CA ARG A 298 50.07 84.75 -18.90
C ARG A 298 48.71 84.50 -18.25
N VAL A 299 48.27 83.25 -18.19
CA VAL A 299 47.01 82.82 -17.57
C VAL A 299 47.29 82.38 -16.13
N ILE A 300 46.63 83.00 -15.15
CA ILE A 300 46.61 82.57 -13.75
C ILE A 300 45.28 81.87 -13.51
N VAL A 301 45.37 80.58 -13.17
CA VAL A 301 44.22 79.68 -12.93
C VAL A 301 44.00 79.54 -11.42
N PRO A 302 42.75 79.51 -10.93
CA PRO A 302 42.47 79.27 -9.52
C PRO A 302 42.98 77.90 -9.04
N ASN A 303 43.25 77.79 -7.74
CA ASN A 303 43.83 76.59 -7.13
C ASN A 303 42.85 75.39 -7.10
N SER A 304 41.55 75.65 -7.22
CA SER A 304 40.51 74.64 -7.38
C SER A 304 39.67 74.97 -8.60
N LEU A 305 39.46 73.97 -9.45
CA LEU A 305 38.56 74.08 -10.59
C LEU A 305 37.22 73.39 -10.28
N PRO A 306 36.12 73.79 -10.93
CA PRO A 306 34.87 73.07 -10.87
C PRO A 306 35.06 71.58 -11.27
N PRO A 307 34.17 70.68 -10.79
CA PRO A 307 34.17 69.28 -11.21
C PRO A 307 34.24 69.13 -12.73
N GLY A 308 34.94 68.11 -13.24
CA GLY A 308 35.09 67.89 -14.69
C GLY A 308 35.95 68.91 -15.46
N VAL A 309 36.40 70.02 -14.84
CA VAL A 309 37.20 71.03 -15.54
C VAL A 309 38.70 70.79 -15.40
N THR A 310 39.44 70.81 -16.51
CA THR A 310 40.91 70.80 -16.52
C THR A 310 41.46 71.97 -17.32
N TYR A 311 42.50 72.63 -16.82
CA TYR A 311 43.27 73.59 -17.60
C TYR A 311 44.40 72.92 -18.40
N LEU A 312 44.51 73.23 -19.69
CA LEU A 312 45.53 72.72 -20.60
C LEU A 312 46.56 73.81 -20.88
N SER A 313 47.65 73.86 -20.08
CA SER A 313 48.67 74.92 -20.17
C SER A 313 49.31 75.04 -21.56
N GLY A 314 49.56 73.91 -22.24
CA GLY A 314 50.14 73.88 -23.59
C GLY A 314 49.22 74.43 -24.69
N ALA A 315 47.89 74.39 -24.49
CA ALA A 315 46.89 74.88 -25.44
C ALA A 315 46.21 76.19 -24.98
N ARG A 316 46.46 76.62 -23.73
CA ARG A 316 45.87 77.81 -23.09
C ARG A 316 44.35 77.82 -23.19
N SER A 317 43.77 76.66 -22.91
CA SER A 317 42.34 76.41 -22.97
C SER A 317 41.90 75.65 -21.73
N PHE A 318 40.67 75.87 -21.30
CA PHE A 318 40.01 74.98 -20.38
C PHE A 318 39.21 73.92 -21.15
N ARG A 319 39.15 72.71 -20.59
CA ARG A 319 38.25 71.65 -21.05
C ARG A 319 37.27 71.30 -19.93
N LEU A 320 36.02 71.07 -20.28
CA LEU A 320 34.99 70.52 -19.42
C LEU A 320 34.67 69.10 -19.90
N ASP A 321 34.76 68.13 -19.00
CA ASP A 321 34.25 66.78 -19.19
C ASP A 321 32.82 66.70 -18.67
N PRO A 322 31.80 66.71 -19.55
CA PRO A 322 30.40 66.73 -19.13
C PRO A 322 29.89 65.35 -18.67
N THR A 323 30.68 64.28 -18.79
CA THR A 323 30.34 62.95 -18.24
C THR A 323 30.67 62.83 -16.74
N HIS A 324 31.04 63.93 -16.08
CA HIS A 324 31.43 63.91 -14.67
C HIS A 324 30.18 63.69 -13.79
N PRO A 325 30.24 62.88 -12.70
CA PRO A 325 29.10 62.62 -11.80
C PRO A 325 28.42 63.84 -11.16
N ALA A 326 28.99 65.04 -11.35
CA ALA A 326 28.42 66.28 -10.84
C ALA A 326 27.29 66.80 -11.74
N TYR A 327 27.15 66.26 -12.97
CA TYR A 327 26.18 66.73 -13.95
C TYR A 327 25.00 65.78 -14.15
N GLN A 328 25.14 64.50 -13.78
CA GLN A 328 24.20 63.37 -13.99
C GLN A 328 22.81 63.53 -13.35
N HIS A 329 22.48 64.70 -12.84
CA HIS A 329 21.16 65.02 -12.29
C HIS A 329 20.37 65.94 -13.21
N LEU A 330 20.93 66.33 -14.36
CA LEU A 330 20.32 67.33 -15.24
C LEU A 330 19.45 66.63 -16.29
N GLY A 331 18.15 66.59 -15.99
CA GLY A 331 17.17 66.06 -16.94
C GLY A 331 16.96 66.93 -18.18
N VAL A 332 16.08 66.47 -19.09
CA VAL A 332 15.79 67.19 -20.35
C VAL A 332 15.26 68.59 -20.09
N GLY A 333 15.96 69.59 -20.62
CA GLY A 333 15.60 71.00 -20.49
C GLY A 333 16.14 71.67 -19.22
N GLU A 334 16.78 70.92 -18.33
CA GLU A 334 17.59 71.47 -17.25
C GLU A 334 18.96 71.91 -17.76
N THR A 335 19.54 72.92 -17.11
CA THR A 335 20.86 73.42 -17.48
C THR A 335 21.67 73.81 -16.25
N GLN A 336 22.98 73.60 -16.29
CA GLN A 336 23.90 74.07 -15.26
C GLN A 336 25.02 74.91 -15.85
N SER A 337 25.25 76.09 -15.28
CA SER A 337 26.38 76.94 -15.66
C SER A 337 27.64 76.56 -14.89
N VAL A 338 28.68 76.15 -15.60
CA VAL A 338 30.00 75.85 -15.04
C VAL A 338 30.93 77.01 -15.37
N THR A 339 31.29 77.80 -14.37
CA THR A 339 32.11 79.01 -14.56
C THR A 339 33.48 78.87 -13.90
N VAL A 340 34.52 79.28 -14.62
CA VAL A 340 35.86 79.47 -14.08
C VAL A 340 36.23 80.94 -14.22
N ASP A 341 36.45 81.59 -13.09
CA ASP A 341 37.05 82.92 -13.03
C ASP A 341 38.58 82.79 -13.00
N TYR A 342 39.28 83.47 -13.90
CA TYR A 342 40.73 83.43 -14.04
C TYR A 342 41.29 84.82 -14.37
N VAL A 343 42.61 84.98 -14.30
CA VAL A 343 43.26 86.28 -14.53
C VAL A 343 44.23 86.19 -15.70
N LEU A 344 44.17 87.17 -16.62
CA LEU A 344 45.17 87.39 -17.65
C LEU A 344 46.15 88.48 -17.22
N VAL A 345 47.44 88.22 -17.37
CA VAL A 345 48.51 89.18 -17.07
C VAL A 345 49.24 89.57 -18.37
N PHE A 346 49.18 90.86 -18.71
CA PHE A 346 49.82 91.44 -19.90
C PHE A 346 51.20 92.05 -19.57
N ASN A 347 52.02 92.39 -20.59
CA ASN A 347 53.38 92.94 -20.45
C ASN A 347 53.38 94.28 -19.67
N GLY A 348 53.42 94.21 -18.33
CA GLY A 348 53.41 95.36 -17.41
C GLY A 348 52.56 95.18 -16.14
N ASP A 349 52.32 93.95 -15.65
CA ASP A 349 51.62 93.63 -14.38
C ASP A 349 50.17 94.12 -14.25
N THR A 350 49.45 94.22 -15.37
CA THR A 350 48.01 94.51 -15.34
C THR A 350 47.20 93.21 -15.33
N ASP A 351 46.55 92.95 -14.19
CA ASP A 351 45.64 91.82 -13.97
C ASP A 351 44.25 92.14 -14.53
N VAL A 352 43.82 91.36 -15.52
CA VAL A 352 42.47 91.47 -16.10
C VAL A 352 41.66 90.26 -15.65
N PRO A 353 40.61 90.43 -14.82
CA PRO A 353 39.71 89.34 -14.49
C PRO A 353 38.89 88.96 -15.73
N VAL A 354 38.86 87.66 -16.02
CA VAL A 354 38.10 87.07 -17.12
C VAL A 354 37.40 85.84 -16.59
N SER A 355 36.31 85.45 -17.24
CA SER A 355 35.68 84.16 -16.95
C SER A 355 35.36 83.39 -18.21
N VAL A 356 35.38 82.07 -18.06
CA VAL A 356 34.89 81.13 -19.05
C VAL A 356 33.70 80.39 -18.44
N THR A 357 32.62 80.28 -19.19
CA THR A 357 31.38 79.62 -18.75
C THR A 357 30.91 78.63 -19.80
N TRP A 358 30.65 77.39 -19.38
CA TRP A 358 29.83 76.45 -20.15
C TRP A 358 28.41 76.47 -19.59
N VAL A 359 27.42 76.47 -20.48
CA VAL A 359 26.08 76.01 -20.15
C VAL A 359 26.03 74.53 -20.51
N VAL A 360 25.90 73.67 -19.52
CA VAL A 360 25.68 72.23 -19.72
C VAL A 360 24.18 72.03 -19.89
N ASP A 361 23.76 71.55 -21.05
CA ASP A 361 22.38 71.15 -21.33
C ASP A 361 22.20 69.68 -20.89
N GLY A 362 21.20 69.45 -20.03
CA GLY A 362 20.85 68.14 -19.51
C GLY A 362 20.30 67.17 -20.55
N ARG A 363 20.44 65.88 -20.30
CA ARG A 363 19.86 64.80 -21.10
C ARG A 363 19.21 63.79 -20.20
N ASN A 364 18.13 63.18 -20.69
CA ASN A 364 17.42 62.14 -19.98
C ASN A 364 18.33 60.92 -19.75
N ASP A 365 18.56 60.59 -18.50
CA ASP A 365 19.07 59.31 -18.08
C ASP A 365 17.94 58.27 -18.09
N ALA A 366 18.30 57.01 -18.33
CA ALA A 366 17.31 55.94 -18.24
C ALA A 366 17.01 55.62 -16.77
N PRO A 367 15.79 55.18 -16.44
CA PRO A 367 15.48 54.73 -15.09
C PRO A 367 16.32 53.50 -14.73
N LEU A 368 16.53 53.28 -13.44
CA LEU A 368 17.17 52.09 -12.90
C LEU A 368 16.13 51.24 -12.16
N ALA A 369 15.63 50.21 -12.84
CA ALA A 369 14.75 49.20 -12.26
C ALA A 369 15.57 48.15 -11.52
N ARG A 370 15.11 47.69 -10.35
CA ARG A 370 15.81 46.70 -9.53
C ARG A 370 14.93 45.49 -9.26
N ASP A 371 15.53 44.30 -9.35
CA ASP A 371 14.82 43.05 -9.09
C ASP A 371 14.17 43.03 -7.70
N ASP A 372 12.96 42.50 -7.66
CA ASP A 372 12.12 42.40 -6.47
C ASP A 372 12.05 40.96 -5.99
N ARG A 373 12.16 40.76 -4.67
CA ARG A 373 11.98 39.46 -4.04
C ARG A 373 10.94 39.53 -2.93
N ILE A 374 9.82 38.84 -3.15
CA ILE A 374 8.69 38.83 -2.21
C ILE A 374 8.54 37.41 -1.67
N GLY A 375 8.86 37.23 -0.40
CA GLY A 375 8.73 35.94 0.29
C GLY A 375 7.39 35.79 1.00
N ALA A 376 7.07 34.55 1.38
CA ALA A 376 5.90 34.20 2.21
C ALA A 376 4.56 34.65 1.60
N VAL A 377 4.43 34.48 0.29
CA VAL A 377 3.15 34.62 -0.40
C VAL A 377 2.28 33.43 -0.02
N ALA A 378 1.10 33.67 0.54
CA ALA A 378 0.16 32.60 0.83
C ALA A 378 -0.33 31.95 -0.48
N GLU A 379 -0.58 30.64 -0.45
CA GLU A 379 -1.16 29.91 -1.57
C GLU A 379 -2.60 30.33 -1.90
N ASP A 380 -3.24 31.06 -0.98
CA ASP A 380 -4.55 31.66 -1.14
C ASP A 380 -4.53 33.19 -0.97
N GLY A 381 -5.51 33.83 -1.59
CA GLY A 381 -5.62 35.29 -1.59
C GLY A 381 -4.64 35.98 -2.55
N ARG A 382 -4.78 37.30 -2.64
CA ARG A 382 -4.00 38.12 -3.57
C ARG A 382 -2.90 38.87 -2.83
N THR A 383 -1.71 38.95 -3.43
CA THR A 383 -0.59 39.69 -2.87
C THR A 383 -0.27 40.91 -3.72
N VAL A 384 -0.20 42.08 -3.08
CA VAL A 384 0.23 43.32 -3.73
C VAL A 384 1.76 43.36 -3.78
N ALA A 385 2.31 43.49 -4.98
CA ALA A 385 3.73 43.66 -5.26
C ALA A 385 4.01 45.13 -5.57
N VAL A 386 4.62 45.85 -4.61
CA VAL A 386 5.00 47.26 -4.75
C VAL A 386 6.39 47.35 -5.39
N VAL A 387 6.46 47.11 -6.70
CA VAL A 387 7.71 46.96 -7.45
C VAL A 387 8.50 48.25 -7.61
N LEU A 388 7.85 49.42 -7.62
CA LEU A 388 8.54 50.71 -7.82
C LEU A 388 9.29 51.22 -6.58
N ALA A 389 9.27 50.50 -5.45
CA ALA A 389 9.77 51.00 -4.17
C ALA A 389 11.30 51.09 -4.09
N ASN A 390 12.01 50.24 -4.83
CA ASN A 390 13.47 50.15 -4.91
C ASN A 390 14.03 50.77 -6.22
N ASP A 391 13.15 51.16 -7.14
CA ASP A 391 13.47 51.79 -8.41
C ASP A 391 13.75 53.29 -8.24
N ARG A 392 14.58 53.83 -9.13
CA ARG A 392 14.84 55.27 -9.16
C ARG A 392 15.24 55.74 -10.54
N ASP A 393 15.07 57.03 -10.74
CA ASP A 393 15.61 57.75 -11.87
C ASP A 393 16.75 58.69 -11.40
N ILE A 394 17.77 58.91 -12.23
CA ILE A 394 18.92 59.74 -11.85
C ILE A 394 18.57 61.23 -11.93
N ASP A 395 17.73 61.62 -12.90
CA ASP A 395 17.18 62.97 -13.07
C ASP A 395 16.07 63.28 -12.04
N GLY A 396 15.57 62.26 -11.36
CA GLY A 396 14.51 62.38 -10.37
C GLY A 396 13.10 62.36 -10.98
N ASP A 397 12.98 61.88 -12.21
CA ASP A 397 11.69 61.73 -12.89
C ASP A 397 10.77 60.71 -12.21
N ALA A 398 9.46 60.95 -12.32
CA ALA A 398 8.45 60.10 -11.72
C ALA A 398 8.25 58.81 -12.53
N LEU A 399 8.65 57.68 -11.96
CA LEU A 399 8.55 56.37 -12.60
C LEU A 399 7.11 55.86 -12.70
N ARG A 400 6.82 55.20 -13.83
CA ARG A 400 5.52 54.57 -14.12
C ARG A 400 5.71 53.16 -14.64
N LEU A 401 4.89 52.24 -14.14
CA LEU A 401 4.79 50.90 -14.69
C LEU A 401 4.10 50.93 -16.05
N VAL A 402 4.73 50.37 -17.08
CA VAL A 402 4.21 50.40 -18.46
C VAL A 402 3.96 49.03 -19.06
N ARG A 403 4.60 47.96 -18.54
CA ARG A 403 4.39 46.58 -19.02
C ARG A 403 4.74 45.56 -17.95
N TRP A 404 4.13 44.37 -18.02
CA TRP A 404 4.53 43.17 -17.27
C TRP A 404 4.25 41.90 -18.08
N THR A 405 4.92 40.80 -17.73
CA THR A 405 4.67 39.47 -18.33
C THR A 405 3.76 38.62 -17.43
N ALA A 406 3.08 37.64 -18.02
CA ALA A 406 2.38 36.62 -17.24
C ALA A 406 3.39 35.62 -16.64
N PRO A 407 3.20 35.16 -15.39
CA PRO A 407 3.99 34.07 -14.82
C PRO A 407 3.64 32.72 -15.46
N SER A 408 4.44 31.68 -15.17
CA SER A 408 4.18 30.30 -15.61
C SER A 408 2.90 29.70 -15.01
N GLU A 409 2.56 30.09 -13.78
CA GLU A 409 1.38 29.69 -13.03
C GLU A 409 0.84 30.88 -12.22
N GLY A 410 -0.47 30.93 -12.01
CA GLY A 410 -1.15 32.08 -11.41
C GLY A 410 -1.37 33.23 -12.42
N SER A 411 -1.68 34.42 -11.92
CA SER A 411 -1.89 35.60 -12.76
C SER A 411 -1.44 36.90 -12.09
N VAL A 412 -1.09 37.89 -12.90
CA VAL A 412 -0.68 39.22 -12.46
C VAL A 412 -1.60 40.28 -13.08
N SER A 413 -2.11 41.17 -12.24
CA SER A 413 -3.00 42.28 -12.62
C SER A 413 -2.54 43.59 -11.99
N LEU A 414 -3.13 44.72 -12.40
CA LEU A 414 -2.84 46.04 -11.83
C LEU A 414 -3.99 46.48 -10.91
N ASP A 415 -3.68 46.96 -9.71
CA ASP A 415 -4.69 47.54 -8.81
C ASP A 415 -5.01 49.01 -9.14
N ALA A 416 -6.01 49.57 -8.45
CA ALA A 416 -6.43 50.97 -8.62
C ALA A 416 -5.37 51.99 -8.19
N LYS A 417 -4.32 51.57 -7.48
CA LYS A 417 -3.19 52.40 -7.04
C LYS A 417 -1.99 52.29 -7.98
N GLY A 418 -2.06 51.47 -9.02
CA GLY A 418 -0.97 51.25 -9.98
C GLY A 418 0.08 50.23 -9.53
N ASN A 419 -0.21 49.41 -8.50
CA ASN A 419 0.67 48.31 -8.08
C ASN A 419 0.29 47.01 -8.78
N LEU A 420 1.26 46.14 -8.98
CA LEU A 420 1.01 44.79 -9.45
C LEU A 420 0.39 43.93 -8.34
N VAL A 421 -0.52 43.04 -8.70
CA VAL A 421 -1.21 42.12 -7.81
C VAL A 421 -1.09 40.72 -8.38
N PHE A 422 -0.43 39.85 -7.62
CA PHE A 422 -0.35 38.43 -7.92
C PHE A 422 -1.55 37.69 -7.31
N ASP A 423 -2.18 36.85 -8.14
CA ASP A 423 -3.23 35.90 -7.74
C ASP A 423 -2.71 34.48 -8.02
N PRO A 424 -2.44 33.67 -6.98
CA PRO A 424 -2.00 32.29 -7.13
C PRO A 424 -3.02 31.41 -7.89
N GLY A 425 -4.31 31.72 -7.84
CA GLY A 425 -5.35 30.86 -8.40
C GLY A 425 -5.48 29.52 -7.63
N SER A 426 -5.87 28.44 -8.32
CA SER A 426 -6.13 27.14 -7.67
C SER A 426 -4.94 26.18 -7.68
N ARG A 427 -3.91 26.45 -8.49
CA ARG A 427 -2.79 25.52 -8.72
C ARG A 427 -1.87 25.38 -7.51
N PHE A 428 -1.67 26.46 -6.76
CA PHE A 428 -0.80 26.45 -5.59
C PHE A 428 -1.44 25.78 -4.38
N LYS A 429 -2.76 25.55 -4.37
CA LYS A 429 -3.47 24.79 -3.31
C LYS A 429 -3.03 23.34 -3.16
N ALA A 430 -2.22 22.85 -4.10
CA ALA A 430 -1.60 21.54 -4.01
C ALA A 430 -0.37 21.53 -3.10
N LEU A 431 0.17 22.70 -2.71
CA LEU A 431 1.29 22.80 -1.79
C LEU A 431 0.82 22.48 -0.38
N SER A 432 1.42 21.48 0.25
CA SER A 432 1.19 21.18 1.65
C SER A 432 2.02 22.10 2.55
N ALA A 433 1.63 22.17 3.83
CA ALA A 433 2.33 22.97 4.83
C ALA A 433 3.85 22.67 4.84
N GLY A 434 4.65 23.71 4.59
CA GLY A 434 6.11 23.61 4.52
C GLY A 434 6.68 23.46 3.10
N GLU A 435 5.86 23.14 2.10
CA GLU A 435 6.25 23.18 0.69
C GLU A 435 6.20 24.61 0.15
N THR A 436 7.10 24.91 -0.80
CA THR A 436 7.16 26.23 -1.44
C THR A 436 7.35 26.10 -2.94
N ALA A 437 6.76 27.02 -3.71
CA ALA A 437 7.00 27.14 -5.13
C ALA A 437 7.44 28.57 -5.48
N THR A 438 8.40 28.69 -6.39
CA THR A 438 8.89 29.98 -6.87
C THR A 438 8.23 30.35 -8.18
N VAL A 439 7.76 31.59 -8.26
CA VAL A 439 7.10 32.18 -9.42
C VAL A 439 7.87 33.41 -9.85
N GLU A 440 8.12 33.53 -11.16
CA GLU A 440 8.83 34.68 -11.73
C GLU A 440 8.03 35.34 -12.86
N PHE A 441 8.10 36.66 -12.90
CA PHE A 441 7.66 37.48 -14.03
C PHE A 441 8.49 38.76 -14.10
N THR A 442 8.42 39.48 -15.22
CA THR A 442 9.17 40.73 -15.42
C THR A 442 8.23 41.93 -15.51
N TYR A 443 8.73 43.11 -15.17
CA TYR A 443 8.05 44.37 -15.36
C TYR A 443 8.95 45.42 -15.99
N THR A 444 8.35 46.38 -16.70
CA THR A 444 9.04 47.49 -17.36
C THR A 444 8.53 48.81 -16.81
N VAL A 445 9.45 49.69 -16.43
CA VAL A 445 9.18 51.06 -15.97
C VAL A 445 9.59 52.07 -17.03
N SER A 446 8.95 53.24 -17.00
CA SER A 446 9.32 54.40 -17.82
C SER A 446 9.33 55.66 -16.97
N ASP A 447 10.27 56.55 -17.29
CA ASP A 447 10.37 57.92 -16.76
C ASP A 447 9.36 58.90 -17.39
N GLY A 448 8.73 58.52 -18.51
CA GLY A 448 7.83 59.40 -19.29
C GLY A 448 8.53 60.36 -20.26
N ASN A 449 9.87 60.36 -20.28
CA ASN A 449 10.73 61.19 -21.12
C ASN A 449 11.49 60.39 -22.19
N GLY A 450 11.25 59.07 -22.24
CA GLY A 450 11.69 58.18 -23.32
C GLY A 450 12.66 57.09 -22.86
N GLY A 451 13.10 57.12 -21.61
CA GLY A 451 13.84 56.05 -20.97
C GLY A 451 12.92 54.98 -20.41
N THR A 452 13.42 53.74 -20.45
CA THR A 452 12.75 52.57 -19.87
C THR A 452 13.77 51.57 -19.36
N ASP A 453 13.42 50.83 -18.31
CA ASP A 453 14.22 49.71 -17.80
C ASP A 453 13.32 48.55 -17.37
N THR A 454 13.86 47.34 -17.28
CA THR A 454 13.12 46.11 -16.97
C THR A 454 13.78 45.33 -15.84
N ALA A 455 12.98 44.90 -14.87
CA ALA A 455 13.41 44.09 -13.74
C ALA A 455 12.52 42.85 -13.55
N THR A 456 13.01 41.91 -12.75
CA THR A 456 12.36 40.64 -12.45
C THR A 456 11.73 40.68 -11.06
N VAL A 457 10.53 40.13 -10.92
CA VAL A 457 9.90 39.83 -9.62
C VAL A 457 9.98 38.33 -9.37
N THR A 458 10.58 37.95 -8.25
CA THR A 458 10.61 36.58 -7.74
C THR A 458 9.72 36.46 -6.50
N LEU A 459 8.66 35.67 -6.61
CA LEU A 459 7.70 35.37 -5.54
C LEU A 459 7.97 33.97 -4.98
N GLN A 460 7.99 33.82 -3.65
CA GLN A 460 7.99 32.51 -3.00
C GLN A 460 6.62 32.24 -2.38
N VAL A 461 5.82 31.39 -3.05
CA VAL A 461 4.51 30.93 -2.60
C VAL A 461 4.69 29.77 -1.62
N ARG A 462 3.97 29.78 -0.50
CA ARG A 462 4.04 28.75 0.55
C ARG A 462 2.69 28.04 0.69
N GLY A 463 2.75 26.72 0.78
CA GLY A 463 1.61 25.92 1.20
C GLY A 463 1.33 26.12 2.69
N GLU A 464 0.07 26.28 3.04
CA GLU A 464 -0.42 26.38 4.43
C GLU A 464 -1.38 25.24 4.77
N GLY A 465 -1.95 24.57 3.76
CA GLY A 465 -2.90 23.49 3.89
C GLY A 465 -2.33 22.07 3.83
N THR A 466 -3.21 21.11 3.57
CA THR A 466 -2.85 19.72 3.28
C THR A 466 -3.48 19.35 1.94
N PHE A 467 -2.69 18.82 1.02
CA PHE A 467 -3.22 18.31 -0.23
C PHE A 467 -4.12 17.10 0.04
N THR A 468 -5.35 17.14 -0.50
CA THR A 468 -6.26 16.00 -0.49
C THR A 468 -6.78 15.77 -1.89
N SER A 469 -6.96 14.51 -2.24
CA SER A 469 -7.34 14.08 -3.57
C SER A 469 -8.48 13.08 -3.43
N PRO A 470 -9.65 13.32 -4.07
CA PRO A 470 -10.70 12.32 -4.07
C PRO A 470 -10.24 11.08 -4.82
N HIS A 471 -10.75 9.94 -4.41
CA HIS A 471 -10.55 8.65 -5.06
C HIS A 471 -11.50 8.47 -6.24
N GLN A 472 -11.06 7.66 -7.21
CA GLN A 472 -11.85 7.24 -8.37
C GLN A 472 -11.70 5.74 -8.54
N ILE A 473 -12.80 5.11 -8.98
CA ILE A 473 -12.88 3.67 -9.13
C ILE A 473 -13.24 3.35 -10.58
N VAL A 474 -12.51 2.40 -11.15
CA VAL A 474 -12.86 1.76 -12.44
C VAL A 474 -13.08 0.28 -12.21
N LEU A 475 -14.09 -0.28 -12.88
CA LEU A 475 -14.50 -1.67 -12.76
C LEU A 475 -14.54 -2.31 -14.15
N ASP A 476 -13.96 -3.48 -14.27
CA ASP A 476 -14.09 -4.38 -15.40
C ASP A 476 -14.71 -5.72 -14.95
N THR A 477 -15.44 -6.39 -15.84
CA THR A 477 -16.16 -7.63 -15.53
C THR A 477 -16.14 -8.59 -16.71
N GLU A 478 -15.96 -9.88 -16.43
CA GLU A 478 -15.90 -10.94 -17.44
C GLU A 478 -16.63 -12.19 -16.93
N ILE A 479 -16.98 -13.11 -17.83
CA ILE A 479 -17.53 -14.42 -17.47
C ILE A 479 -16.53 -15.50 -17.89
N LEU A 480 -16.17 -16.36 -16.95
CA LEU A 480 -15.32 -17.51 -17.24
C LEU A 480 -16.14 -18.58 -17.97
N GLU A 481 -15.77 -18.91 -19.20
CA GLU A 481 -16.62 -19.75 -20.06
C GLU A 481 -16.76 -21.18 -19.54
N PHE A 482 -15.73 -21.69 -18.85
CA PHE A 482 -15.68 -23.09 -18.41
C PHE A 482 -16.63 -23.42 -17.24
N ASN A 483 -17.04 -22.42 -16.45
CA ASN A 483 -17.89 -22.61 -15.27
C ASN A 483 -18.96 -21.52 -15.08
N GLN A 484 -19.11 -20.63 -16.07
CA GLN A 484 -20.06 -19.51 -16.09
C GLN A 484 -19.94 -18.56 -14.88
N GLN A 485 -18.78 -18.55 -14.22
CA GLN A 485 -18.53 -17.69 -13.07
C GLN A 485 -18.28 -16.26 -13.54
N THR A 486 -19.05 -15.30 -13.02
CA THR A 486 -18.75 -13.88 -13.21
C THR A 486 -17.55 -13.48 -12.37
N VAL A 487 -16.58 -12.81 -12.97
CA VAL A 487 -15.39 -12.26 -12.31
C VAL A 487 -15.30 -10.76 -12.55
N SER A 488 -14.68 -10.03 -11.63
CA SER A 488 -14.55 -8.58 -11.73
C SER A 488 -13.22 -8.08 -11.25
N LEU A 489 -12.75 -6.97 -11.82
CA LEU A 489 -11.53 -6.27 -11.43
C LEU A 489 -11.84 -4.80 -11.18
N SER A 490 -11.68 -4.34 -9.94
CA SER A 490 -11.83 -2.95 -9.54
C SER A 490 -10.47 -2.35 -9.21
N VAL A 491 -10.18 -1.16 -9.72
CA VAL A 491 -9.01 -0.36 -9.35
C VAL A 491 -9.49 0.93 -8.69
N ASP A 492 -9.08 1.18 -7.45
CA ASP A 492 -9.30 2.43 -6.71
C ASP A 492 -7.95 3.16 -6.54
N ALA A 493 -7.91 4.43 -6.95
CA ALA A 493 -6.74 5.29 -6.81
C ALA A 493 -7.17 6.77 -6.67
N PRO A 494 -6.29 7.64 -6.14
CA PRO A 494 -6.55 9.08 -6.12
C PRO A 494 -6.66 9.66 -7.55
N THR A 495 -7.46 10.71 -7.71
CA THR A 495 -7.62 11.42 -8.99
C THR A 495 -6.40 12.27 -9.37
N ALA A 496 -5.62 12.69 -8.37
CA ALA A 496 -4.41 13.47 -8.52
C ALA A 496 -3.38 13.19 -7.41
N THR A 497 -2.09 13.46 -7.68
CA THR A 497 -0.99 13.27 -6.73
C THR A 497 0.00 14.45 -6.73
N THR A 498 0.58 14.72 -5.57
CA THR A 498 1.76 15.61 -5.40
C THR A 498 3.05 14.82 -5.15
N ALA A 499 2.95 13.51 -4.93
CA ALA A 499 4.08 12.64 -4.67
C ALA A 499 4.44 11.81 -5.92
N ALA A 500 5.66 11.27 -5.93
CA ALA A 500 6.07 10.27 -6.92
C ALA A 500 5.39 8.91 -6.68
N THR A 501 4.78 8.74 -5.50
CA THR A 501 4.05 7.54 -5.11
C THR A 501 2.57 7.83 -4.88
N ALA A 502 1.73 6.79 -4.96
CA ALA A 502 0.35 6.83 -4.53
C ALA A 502 -0.11 5.45 -4.06
N ASP A 503 -1.08 5.41 -3.16
CA ASP A 503 -1.71 4.16 -2.76
C ASP A 503 -2.80 3.77 -3.76
N LEU A 504 -2.89 2.47 -4.00
CA LEU A 504 -3.81 1.83 -4.93
C LEU A 504 -4.41 0.61 -4.25
N GLU A 505 -5.73 0.48 -4.34
CA GLU A 505 -6.46 -0.72 -3.95
C GLU A 505 -7.01 -1.42 -5.20
N LEU A 506 -6.75 -2.72 -5.29
CA LEU A 506 -7.29 -3.60 -6.31
C LEU A 506 -8.23 -4.60 -5.65
N ILE A 507 -9.44 -4.76 -6.18
CA ILE A 507 -10.40 -5.76 -5.72
C ILE A 507 -10.74 -6.67 -6.88
N ILE A 508 -10.44 -7.96 -6.74
CA ILE A 508 -10.78 -9.01 -7.69
C ILE A 508 -11.97 -9.78 -7.13
N GLY A 509 -13.15 -9.58 -7.71
CA GLY A 509 -14.36 -10.28 -7.30
C GLY A 509 -14.47 -11.63 -7.98
N LEU A 510 -14.72 -12.69 -7.21
CA LEU A 510 -15.12 -14.00 -7.72
C LEU A 510 -16.59 -14.23 -7.39
N GLY A 511 -17.45 -14.19 -8.41
CA GLY A 511 -18.86 -14.51 -8.27
C GLY A 511 -19.11 -15.97 -7.92
N PRO A 512 -20.37 -16.37 -7.68
CA PRO A 512 -20.70 -17.78 -7.46
C PRO A 512 -20.42 -18.60 -8.72
N VAL A 513 -19.93 -19.82 -8.53
CA VAL A 513 -19.87 -20.83 -9.60
C VAL A 513 -21.27 -21.43 -9.74
N LEU A 514 -21.82 -21.41 -10.96
CA LEU A 514 -23.11 -22.05 -11.23
C LEU A 514 -22.88 -23.54 -11.44
N GLN A 515 -23.17 -24.35 -10.41
CA GLN A 515 -23.07 -25.80 -10.50
C GLN A 515 -24.22 -26.38 -11.36
N PRO A 516 -23.99 -27.46 -12.12
CA PRO A 516 -25.07 -28.21 -12.72
C PRO A 516 -25.95 -28.81 -11.62
N GLN A 517 -27.27 -28.73 -11.80
CA GLN A 517 -28.21 -29.38 -10.88
C GLN A 517 -28.25 -30.88 -11.17
N MET A 518 -28.40 -31.69 -10.13
CA MET A 518 -28.39 -33.16 -10.21
C MET A 518 -29.61 -33.76 -9.53
N ASN A 519 -30.20 -34.76 -10.19
CA ASN A 519 -31.27 -35.58 -9.65
C ASN A 519 -30.74 -36.99 -9.44
N ILE A 520 -30.60 -37.41 -8.18
CA ILE A 520 -30.30 -38.79 -7.82
C ILE A 520 -31.61 -39.48 -7.49
N VAL A 521 -31.95 -40.53 -8.23
CA VAL A 521 -33.14 -41.34 -8.02
C VAL A 521 -32.70 -42.73 -7.58
N TYR A 522 -33.02 -43.06 -6.34
CA TYR A 522 -32.63 -44.30 -5.68
C TYR A 522 -33.84 -45.22 -5.56
N LEU A 523 -33.84 -46.30 -6.33
CA LEU A 523 -34.87 -47.32 -6.28
C LEU A 523 -34.42 -48.41 -5.32
N ILE A 524 -35.28 -48.70 -4.34
CA ILE A 524 -35.00 -49.65 -3.25
C ILE A 524 -36.06 -50.75 -3.23
N ASP A 525 -35.62 -52.00 -3.24
CA ASP A 525 -36.49 -53.17 -3.30
C ASP A 525 -37.01 -53.52 -1.91
N ILE A 526 -38.28 -53.22 -1.67
CA ILE A 526 -38.95 -53.56 -0.40
C ILE A 526 -39.80 -54.83 -0.55
N SER A 527 -39.49 -55.70 -1.50
CA SER A 527 -40.19 -56.97 -1.66
C SER A 527 -39.97 -57.90 -0.46
N GLY A 528 -40.86 -58.89 -0.30
CA GLY A 528 -40.77 -59.83 0.83
C GLY A 528 -39.44 -60.62 0.87
N SER A 529 -38.74 -60.77 -0.26
CA SER A 529 -37.43 -61.45 -0.29
C SER A 529 -36.31 -60.60 0.30
N THR A 530 -36.46 -59.27 0.40
CA THR A 530 -35.43 -58.44 1.04
C THR A 530 -35.43 -58.54 2.57
N SER A 531 -36.39 -59.27 3.15
CA SER A 531 -36.35 -59.71 4.55
C SER A 531 -35.37 -60.87 4.81
N ASP A 532 -34.81 -61.49 3.76
CA ASP A 532 -33.77 -62.49 3.87
C ASP A 532 -32.49 -61.89 4.47
N ARG A 533 -31.64 -62.73 5.05
CA ARG A 533 -30.38 -62.31 5.68
C ARG A 533 -29.40 -61.80 4.62
N PHE A 534 -28.79 -60.64 4.90
CA PHE A 534 -27.64 -60.14 4.15
C PHE A 534 -26.35 -60.83 4.60
N GLU A 535 -25.64 -61.45 3.65
CA GLU A 535 -24.39 -62.19 3.90
C GLU A 535 -23.11 -61.36 3.63
N GLY A 536 -23.25 -60.03 3.55
CA GLY A 536 -22.15 -59.08 3.40
C GLY A 536 -21.67 -58.43 4.71
N ALA A 537 -21.08 -57.24 4.62
CA ALA A 537 -20.65 -56.45 5.76
C ALA A 537 -21.85 -56.13 6.69
N THR A 538 -21.68 -56.35 7.99
CA THR A 538 -22.80 -56.22 8.94
C THR A 538 -23.31 -54.78 9.01
N VAL A 539 -24.59 -54.56 8.72
CA VAL A 539 -25.24 -53.23 8.67
C VAL A 539 -26.15 -52.92 9.87
N GLY A 540 -26.54 -53.93 10.64
CA GLY A 540 -27.46 -53.76 11.78
C GLY A 540 -28.94 -53.70 11.36
N ASP A 541 -29.79 -53.21 12.26
CA ASP A 541 -31.23 -52.96 12.03
C ASP A 541 -31.40 -51.46 11.76
N LEU A 542 -31.58 -51.09 10.50
CA LEU A 542 -31.60 -49.69 10.05
C LEU A 542 -33.01 -49.18 9.76
N ASN A 543 -33.95 -50.06 9.42
CA ASN A 543 -35.37 -49.71 9.30
C ASN A 543 -36.13 -49.74 10.64
N GLY A 544 -35.58 -50.38 11.67
CA GLY A 544 -36.19 -50.44 13.01
C GLY A 544 -37.34 -51.44 13.12
N ASP A 545 -37.42 -52.43 12.21
CA ASP A 545 -38.45 -53.46 12.22
C ASP A 545 -38.16 -54.61 13.23
N GLY A 546 -36.97 -54.58 13.84
CA GLY A 546 -36.49 -55.57 14.81
C GLY A 546 -35.77 -56.78 14.20
N ARG A 547 -35.65 -56.86 12.87
CA ARG A 547 -34.82 -57.80 12.14
C ARG A 547 -33.55 -57.07 11.74
N SER A 548 -32.40 -57.56 12.20
CA SER A 548 -31.12 -56.92 11.89
C SER A 548 -30.43 -57.63 10.73
N ASN A 549 -29.73 -56.86 9.90
CA ASN A 549 -28.83 -57.36 8.88
C ASN A 549 -29.57 -58.15 7.78
N THR A 550 -30.72 -57.61 7.38
CA THR A 550 -31.50 -58.07 6.22
C THR A 550 -30.96 -57.45 4.92
N ILE A 551 -31.39 -57.95 3.76
CA ILE A 551 -31.07 -57.34 2.47
C ILE A 551 -31.61 -55.90 2.42
N LEU A 552 -32.82 -55.65 2.92
CA LEU A 552 -33.39 -54.30 3.00
C LEU A 552 -32.51 -53.37 3.86
N ASP A 553 -32.01 -53.84 5.01
CA ASP A 553 -31.05 -53.05 5.80
C ASP A 553 -29.79 -52.70 5.00
N ALA A 554 -29.30 -53.63 4.16
CA ALA A 554 -28.12 -53.40 3.34
C ALA A 554 -28.38 -52.38 2.21
N GLU A 555 -29.57 -52.41 1.60
CA GLU A 555 -29.99 -51.42 0.61
C GLU A 555 -30.15 -50.02 1.22
N ILE A 556 -30.71 -49.93 2.44
CA ILE A 556 -30.81 -48.69 3.23
C ILE A 556 -29.41 -48.15 3.57
N ALA A 557 -28.51 -49.03 4.03
CA ALA A 557 -27.13 -48.66 4.32
C ALA A 557 -26.43 -48.14 3.06
N GLY A 558 -26.72 -48.72 1.89
CA GLY A 558 -26.27 -48.24 0.60
C GLY A 558 -26.65 -46.79 0.35
N LEU A 559 -27.92 -46.42 0.55
CA LEU A 559 -28.37 -45.04 0.32
C LEU A 559 -27.68 -44.07 1.26
N ILE A 560 -27.52 -44.45 2.53
CA ILE A 560 -26.79 -43.64 3.51
C ILE A 560 -25.35 -43.43 3.02
N ALA A 561 -24.66 -44.50 2.61
CA ALA A 561 -23.30 -44.40 2.09
C ALA A 561 -23.20 -43.56 0.81
N LEU A 562 -24.18 -43.68 -0.10
CA LEU A 562 -24.27 -42.87 -1.32
C LEU A 562 -24.38 -41.39 -0.97
N THR A 563 -25.34 -41.01 -0.12
CA THR A 563 -25.55 -39.60 0.27
C THR A 563 -24.34 -39.00 1.00
N GLU A 564 -23.65 -39.79 1.82
CA GLU A 564 -22.39 -39.37 2.46
C GLU A 564 -21.26 -39.17 1.45
N ARG A 565 -21.14 -40.04 0.45
CA ARG A 565 -20.15 -39.94 -0.61
C ARG A 565 -20.39 -38.75 -1.53
N VAL A 566 -21.64 -38.51 -1.92
CA VAL A 566 -22.01 -37.32 -2.70
C VAL A 566 -21.64 -36.04 -1.95
N ARG A 567 -21.86 -36.01 -0.63
CA ARG A 567 -21.40 -34.90 0.22
C ARG A 567 -19.87 -34.78 0.24
N GLY A 568 -19.17 -35.91 0.26
CA GLY A 568 -17.71 -35.97 0.17
C GLY A 568 -17.14 -35.41 -1.14
N LEU A 569 -17.92 -35.39 -2.22
CA LEU A 569 -17.54 -34.76 -3.49
C LEU A 569 -17.59 -33.22 -3.44
N GLY A 570 -18.31 -32.63 -2.47
CA GLY A 570 -18.32 -31.19 -2.23
C GLY A 570 -19.44 -30.41 -2.93
N PHE A 571 -20.46 -31.08 -3.46
CA PHE A 571 -21.65 -30.43 -4.01
C PHE A 571 -22.46 -29.73 -2.90
N SER A 572 -23.09 -28.59 -3.23
CA SER A 572 -24.03 -27.94 -2.32
C SER A 572 -25.32 -28.76 -2.20
N SER A 573 -25.94 -28.71 -1.02
CA SER A 573 -27.28 -29.24 -0.76
C SER A 573 -28.37 -28.74 -1.72
N SER A 574 -28.18 -27.56 -2.29
CA SER A 574 -29.09 -26.95 -3.26
C SER A 574 -28.98 -27.53 -4.66
N ASP A 575 -27.86 -28.18 -4.97
CA ASP A 575 -27.51 -28.59 -6.33
C ASP A 575 -27.82 -30.07 -6.54
N VAL A 576 -28.19 -30.79 -5.48
CA VAL A 576 -28.47 -32.23 -5.52
C VAL A 576 -29.80 -32.54 -4.85
N THR A 577 -30.70 -33.14 -5.62
CA THR A 577 -31.91 -33.76 -5.08
C THR A 577 -31.74 -35.27 -5.00
N VAL A 578 -32.27 -35.89 -3.94
CA VAL A 578 -32.31 -37.34 -3.77
C VAL A 578 -33.77 -37.77 -3.69
N THR A 579 -34.19 -38.59 -4.63
CA THR A 579 -35.52 -39.19 -4.67
C THR A 579 -35.38 -40.65 -4.29
N ILE A 580 -36.18 -41.10 -3.33
CA ILE A 580 -36.25 -42.51 -2.91
C ILE A 580 -37.55 -43.08 -3.46
N ILE A 581 -37.47 -44.19 -4.18
CA ILE A 581 -38.61 -44.91 -4.73
C ILE A 581 -38.56 -46.34 -4.19
N PRO A 582 -39.27 -46.64 -3.09
CA PRO A 582 -39.44 -48.01 -2.64
C PRO A 582 -40.40 -48.74 -3.60
N PHE A 583 -40.09 -49.99 -3.92
CA PHE A 583 -40.96 -50.79 -4.79
C PHE A 583 -41.09 -52.25 -4.32
N ASN A 584 -42.25 -52.83 -4.61
CA ASN A 584 -42.58 -54.24 -4.49
C ASN A 584 -43.54 -54.61 -5.65
N GLY A 585 -44.18 -55.78 -5.60
CA GLY A 585 -45.08 -56.29 -6.64
C GLY A 585 -46.41 -55.55 -6.74
N SER A 586 -46.73 -54.72 -5.75
CA SER A 586 -47.94 -53.86 -5.72
C SER A 586 -47.64 -52.40 -6.04
N ALA A 587 -46.39 -52.06 -6.40
CA ALA A 587 -45.99 -50.72 -6.79
C ALA A 587 -46.91 -50.18 -7.90
N ASP A 588 -47.75 -49.18 -7.60
CA ASP A 588 -48.53 -48.47 -8.62
C ASP A 588 -47.67 -47.32 -9.20
N PRO A 589 -47.30 -47.36 -10.48
CA PRO A 589 -46.49 -46.32 -11.10
C PRO A 589 -47.17 -44.95 -11.20
N ALA A 590 -48.49 -44.87 -10.97
CA ALA A 590 -49.25 -43.62 -10.98
C ALA A 590 -49.52 -43.03 -9.58
N ASP A 591 -49.34 -43.79 -8.50
CA ASP A 591 -49.60 -43.35 -7.13
C ASP A 591 -48.32 -42.81 -6.50
N SER A 592 -48.08 -41.51 -6.71
CA SER A 592 -46.94 -40.78 -6.15
C SER A 592 -47.15 -40.30 -4.71
N GLY A 593 -48.00 -40.97 -3.91
CA GLY A 593 -48.10 -40.76 -2.47
C GLY A 593 -49.35 -40.02 -1.94
N GLU A 594 -50.55 -40.36 -2.39
CA GLU A 594 -51.78 -39.93 -1.67
C GLU A 594 -51.96 -40.75 -0.36
N PRO A 595 -52.22 -40.11 0.80
CA PRO A 595 -52.32 -40.82 2.07
C PRO A 595 -53.56 -41.73 2.12
N GLY A 596 -53.33 -43.04 2.04
CA GLY A 596 -54.35 -44.08 2.25
C GLY A 596 -54.51 -45.11 1.12
N GLN A 597 -53.72 -45.05 0.06
CA GLN A 597 -53.60 -46.10 -0.96
C GLN A 597 -52.25 -46.83 -0.84
N ILE A 598 -52.22 -48.12 -1.18
CA ILE A 598 -51.00 -48.94 -1.17
C ILE A 598 -50.25 -48.62 -2.46
N GLY A 599 -49.62 -47.45 -2.51
CA GLY A 599 -48.79 -46.95 -3.63
C GLY A 599 -47.30 -46.93 -3.28
N VAL A 600 -46.44 -46.66 -4.27
CA VAL A 600 -45.01 -46.40 -4.02
C VAL A 600 -44.90 -45.09 -3.27
N ASN A 601 -44.53 -45.11 -1.99
CA ASN A 601 -44.46 -43.92 -1.13
C ASN A 601 -43.26 -43.01 -1.52
N ALA A 602 -43.00 -42.78 -2.81
CA ALA A 602 -41.81 -42.11 -3.31
C ALA A 602 -41.70 -40.68 -2.76
N ALA A 603 -40.49 -40.31 -2.32
CA ALA A 603 -40.24 -39.01 -1.71
C ALA A 603 -38.95 -38.39 -2.24
N THR A 604 -38.94 -37.08 -2.43
CA THR A 604 -37.75 -36.32 -2.83
C THR A 604 -37.29 -35.43 -1.70
N PHE A 605 -35.98 -35.41 -1.49
CA PHE A 605 -35.29 -34.73 -0.42
C PHE A 605 -34.15 -33.90 -1.02
N ASN A 606 -33.83 -32.77 -0.38
CA ASN A 606 -32.59 -32.07 -0.64
C ASN A 606 -31.51 -32.63 0.28
N LEU A 607 -30.27 -32.76 -0.19
CA LEU A 607 -29.17 -33.20 0.68
C LEU A 607 -28.87 -32.18 1.78
N GLY A 608 -28.26 -32.62 2.89
CA GLY A 608 -27.82 -31.74 3.98
C GLY A 608 -28.61 -31.94 5.28
N GLN A 609 -28.16 -31.35 6.39
CA GLN A 609 -28.53 -31.77 7.76
C GLN A 609 -30.03 -32.00 8.01
N ALA A 610 -30.90 -31.12 7.49
CA ALA A 610 -32.34 -31.26 7.64
C ALA A 610 -32.93 -32.37 6.75
N GLY A 611 -32.46 -32.47 5.51
CA GLY A 611 -32.85 -33.52 4.58
C GLY A 611 -32.33 -34.89 4.96
N ASP A 612 -31.10 -34.98 5.48
CA ASP A 612 -30.50 -36.22 5.97
C ASP A 612 -31.35 -36.82 7.11
N GLY A 613 -31.83 -35.97 8.02
CA GLY A 613 -32.76 -36.39 9.08
C GLY A 613 -34.12 -36.85 8.53
N ALA A 614 -34.62 -36.21 7.48
CA ALA A 614 -35.86 -36.59 6.81
C ALA A 614 -35.71 -37.92 6.05
N ILE A 615 -34.61 -38.12 5.33
CA ILE A 615 -34.23 -39.38 4.68
C ILE A 615 -34.13 -40.50 5.74
N ALA A 616 -33.40 -40.28 6.83
CA ALA A 616 -33.27 -41.28 7.89
C ALA A 616 -34.62 -41.63 8.55
N THR A 617 -35.51 -40.65 8.69
CA THR A 617 -36.88 -40.88 9.20
C THR A 617 -37.72 -41.67 8.21
N TYR A 618 -37.62 -41.34 6.92
CA TYR A 618 -38.33 -42.01 5.84
C TYR A 618 -37.89 -43.49 5.73
N LEU A 619 -36.59 -43.76 5.78
CA LEU A 619 -36.03 -45.11 5.67
C LEU A 619 -36.44 -46.01 6.85
N ARG A 620 -36.65 -45.46 8.05
CA ARG A 620 -37.21 -46.20 9.20
C ARG A 620 -38.68 -46.60 9.05
N GLY A 621 -39.36 -46.09 8.02
CA GLY A 621 -40.74 -46.45 7.73
C GLY A 621 -40.89 -47.59 6.73
N LEU A 622 -39.78 -48.08 6.15
CA LEU A 622 -39.81 -49.13 5.12
C LEU A 622 -39.90 -50.51 5.75
N ASP A 623 -40.77 -51.35 5.21
CA ASP A 623 -40.96 -52.75 5.60
C ASP A 623 -40.94 -53.64 4.36
N ALA A 624 -40.41 -54.86 4.49
CA ALA A 624 -40.25 -55.80 3.41
C ALA A 624 -41.52 -56.64 3.23
N ASP A 625 -42.25 -56.47 2.12
CA ASP A 625 -43.49 -57.19 1.83
C ASP A 625 -43.78 -57.38 0.33
N GLY A 626 -44.67 -58.33 0.01
CA GLY A 626 -45.14 -58.55 -1.36
C GLY A 626 -44.13 -59.20 -2.30
N GLU A 627 -44.46 -59.21 -3.60
CA GLU A 627 -43.60 -59.70 -4.69
C GLU A 627 -42.67 -58.59 -5.19
N THR A 628 -42.04 -58.74 -6.36
CA THR A 628 -41.13 -57.74 -6.98
C THR A 628 -41.65 -57.35 -8.36
N ASN A 629 -41.53 -56.08 -8.77
CA ASN A 629 -41.91 -55.64 -10.13
C ASN A 629 -41.03 -54.49 -10.65
N PHE A 630 -40.03 -54.81 -11.48
CA PHE A 630 -39.07 -53.83 -11.99
C PHE A 630 -39.69 -52.84 -12.99
N ALA A 631 -40.60 -53.28 -13.84
CA ALA A 631 -41.25 -52.41 -14.82
C ALA A 631 -42.02 -51.27 -14.12
N ASN A 632 -42.80 -51.58 -13.09
CA ASN A 632 -43.52 -50.56 -12.33
C ASN A 632 -42.57 -49.61 -11.60
N ALA A 633 -41.46 -50.12 -11.06
CA ALA A 633 -40.45 -49.31 -10.37
C ALA A 633 -39.79 -48.30 -11.32
N LEU A 634 -39.37 -48.75 -12.51
CA LEU A 634 -38.77 -47.89 -13.53
C LEU A 634 -39.79 -46.93 -14.16
N GLN A 635 -41.06 -47.33 -14.27
CA GLN A 635 -42.13 -46.45 -14.71
C GLN A 635 -42.41 -45.33 -13.67
N ALA A 636 -42.34 -45.64 -12.37
CA ALA A 636 -42.42 -44.63 -11.32
C ALA A 636 -41.23 -43.65 -11.38
N ALA A 637 -40.02 -44.15 -11.67
CA ALA A 637 -38.85 -43.29 -11.88
C ALA A 637 -39.03 -42.36 -13.10
N ASN A 638 -39.54 -42.87 -14.22
CA ASN A 638 -39.88 -42.07 -15.39
C ASN A 638 -40.85 -40.94 -15.04
N HIS A 639 -41.95 -41.25 -14.34
CA HIS A 639 -42.93 -40.24 -13.92
C HIS A 639 -42.31 -39.20 -12.96
N ARG A 640 -41.38 -39.63 -12.11
CA ARG A 640 -40.72 -38.72 -11.17
C ARG A 640 -39.77 -37.77 -11.87
N LEU A 641 -38.96 -38.27 -12.81
CA LEU A 641 -38.06 -37.44 -13.61
C LEU A 641 -38.79 -36.46 -14.52
N GLN A 642 -40.00 -36.77 -15.01
CA GLN A 642 -40.84 -35.80 -15.73
C GLN A 642 -41.12 -34.51 -14.93
N ASN A 643 -41.10 -34.58 -13.60
CA ASN A 643 -41.32 -33.44 -12.71
C ASN A 643 -40.02 -32.82 -12.19
N LEU A 644 -38.91 -33.57 -12.20
CA LEU A 644 -37.63 -33.15 -11.63
C LEU A 644 -36.66 -32.59 -12.68
N ASP A 645 -36.70 -33.11 -13.91
CA ASP A 645 -35.86 -32.65 -15.02
C ASP A 645 -36.60 -31.56 -15.80
N GLN A 646 -36.11 -30.32 -15.68
CA GLN A 646 -36.67 -29.15 -16.36
C GLN A 646 -35.87 -28.76 -17.60
N GLY A 647 -34.89 -29.59 -17.99
CA GLY A 647 -34.03 -29.39 -19.15
C GLY A 647 -32.70 -28.76 -18.74
N GLY A 648 -31.80 -29.59 -18.21
CA GLY A 648 -30.41 -29.20 -17.91
C GLY A 648 -29.81 -29.92 -16.70
N GLU A 649 -30.62 -30.64 -15.93
CA GLU A 649 -30.18 -31.45 -14.80
C GLU A 649 -29.49 -32.75 -15.26
N ALA A 650 -28.49 -33.20 -14.50
CA ALA A 650 -27.92 -34.53 -14.68
C ALA A 650 -28.73 -35.54 -13.86
N ASN A 651 -29.25 -36.58 -14.51
CA ASN A 651 -30.10 -37.59 -13.88
C ASN A 651 -29.32 -38.89 -13.64
N PHE A 652 -29.26 -39.32 -12.39
CA PHE A 652 -28.57 -40.54 -11.95
C PHE A 652 -29.54 -41.47 -11.25
N LEU A 653 -29.62 -42.70 -11.72
CA LEU A 653 -30.48 -43.74 -11.18
C LEU A 653 -29.62 -44.81 -10.52
N TYR A 654 -29.92 -45.14 -9.26
CA TYR A 654 -29.36 -46.31 -8.58
C TYR A 654 -30.48 -47.32 -8.36
N PHE A 655 -30.38 -48.47 -9.00
CA PHE A 655 -31.37 -49.54 -8.91
C PHE A 655 -30.84 -50.67 -8.05
N LEU A 656 -31.39 -50.84 -6.84
CA LEU A 656 -31.00 -51.90 -5.91
C LEU A 656 -32.10 -52.95 -5.82
N SER A 657 -31.70 -54.23 -5.93
CA SER A 657 -32.60 -55.37 -5.76
C SER A 657 -31.82 -56.67 -5.54
N ASP A 658 -32.48 -57.69 -5.03
CA ASP A 658 -32.00 -59.08 -5.01
C ASP A 658 -32.22 -59.81 -6.36
N GLY A 659 -32.68 -59.12 -7.40
CA GLY A 659 -32.73 -59.63 -8.78
C GLY A 659 -33.86 -60.63 -9.06
N ARG A 660 -34.88 -60.75 -8.19
CA ARG A 660 -35.94 -61.76 -8.35
C ARG A 660 -37.15 -61.25 -9.11
N TRP A 661 -37.04 -61.05 -10.43
CA TRP A 661 -38.19 -60.71 -11.27
C TRP A 661 -38.24 -61.52 -12.58
N GLN A 662 -39.34 -61.46 -13.33
CA GLN A 662 -39.42 -62.03 -14.68
C GLN A 662 -40.26 -61.10 -15.56
N GLY A 663 -39.64 -60.51 -16.58
CA GLY A 663 -40.29 -59.61 -17.53
C GLY A 663 -39.27 -58.83 -18.37
N SER A 664 -39.73 -57.83 -19.13
CA SER A 664 -38.88 -56.93 -19.91
C SER A 664 -39.10 -55.49 -19.43
N VAL A 665 -38.02 -54.70 -19.45
CA VAL A 665 -37.94 -53.32 -18.96
C VAL A 665 -37.41 -52.35 -20.03
N ASP A 666 -37.22 -52.83 -21.27
CA ASP A 666 -36.56 -52.12 -22.36
C ASP A 666 -37.23 -50.77 -22.68
N ALA A 667 -38.57 -50.72 -22.59
CA ALA A 667 -39.34 -49.51 -22.89
C ALA A 667 -39.15 -48.43 -21.81
N GLU A 668 -39.16 -48.84 -20.54
CA GLU A 668 -38.97 -47.96 -19.41
C GLU A 668 -37.54 -47.41 -19.36
N ILE A 669 -36.55 -48.26 -19.63
CA ILE A 669 -35.13 -47.86 -19.70
C ILE A 669 -34.90 -46.91 -20.86
N ALA A 670 -35.42 -47.21 -22.06
CA ALA A 670 -35.28 -46.32 -23.22
C ALA A 670 -35.87 -44.93 -22.92
N THR A 671 -36.94 -44.85 -22.14
CA THR A 671 -37.47 -43.55 -21.70
C THR A 671 -36.51 -42.84 -20.76
N LEU A 672 -35.97 -43.52 -19.74
CA LEU A 672 -34.98 -42.97 -18.81
C LEU A 672 -33.72 -42.47 -19.54
N THR A 673 -33.20 -43.24 -20.49
CA THR A 673 -31.96 -42.90 -21.20
C THR A 673 -32.16 -41.89 -22.31
N ASP A 674 -33.16 -42.08 -23.17
CA ASP A 674 -33.28 -41.30 -24.41
C ASP A 674 -33.99 -39.96 -24.17
N GLN A 675 -34.93 -39.92 -23.22
CA GLN A 675 -35.66 -38.70 -22.89
C GLN A 675 -34.98 -37.88 -21.78
N PHE A 676 -34.50 -38.53 -20.71
CA PHE A 676 -33.93 -37.85 -19.54
C PHE A 676 -32.40 -37.94 -19.46
N GLY A 677 -31.74 -38.63 -20.41
CA GLY A 677 -30.29 -38.79 -20.36
C GLY A 677 -29.79 -39.52 -19.10
N ALA A 678 -30.63 -40.35 -18.48
CA ALA A 678 -30.33 -40.91 -17.18
C ALA A 678 -29.18 -41.92 -17.24
N THR A 679 -28.24 -41.77 -16.32
CA THR A 679 -27.19 -42.76 -16.04
C THR A 679 -27.72 -43.74 -15.00
N ILE A 680 -27.79 -45.03 -15.33
CA ILE A 680 -28.43 -46.08 -14.54
C ILE A 680 -27.39 -47.08 -14.07
N THR A 681 -27.19 -47.14 -12.76
CA THR A 681 -26.33 -48.12 -12.09
C THR A 681 -27.19 -49.16 -11.38
N ALA A 682 -27.11 -50.42 -11.80
CA ALA A 682 -27.85 -51.51 -11.18
C ALA A 682 -26.96 -52.34 -10.24
N LEU A 683 -27.45 -52.59 -9.03
CA LEU A 683 -26.70 -53.21 -7.94
C LEU A 683 -27.48 -54.39 -7.36
N GLY A 684 -26.89 -55.57 -7.41
CA GLY A 684 -27.43 -56.76 -6.79
C GLY A 684 -27.08 -56.81 -5.31
N VAL A 685 -28.06 -56.91 -4.42
CA VAL A 685 -27.81 -56.92 -2.96
C VAL A 685 -28.00 -58.32 -2.37
N GLY A 686 -26.93 -58.83 -1.76
CA GLY A 686 -26.90 -60.15 -1.12
C GLY A 686 -26.49 -61.30 -2.04
N ASP A 687 -26.00 -62.40 -1.45
CA ASP A 687 -25.30 -63.50 -2.16
C ASP A 687 -26.14 -64.24 -3.23
N ASN A 688 -27.47 -64.10 -3.21
CA ASN A 688 -28.37 -64.72 -4.18
C ASN A 688 -28.90 -63.73 -5.23
N ALA A 689 -28.30 -62.54 -5.33
CA ALA A 689 -28.74 -61.54 -6.29
C ALA A 689 -28.54 -62.02 -7.74
N ASP A 690 -29.60 -61.99 -8.55
CA ASP A 690 -29.50 -62.32 -9.98
C ASP A 690 -28.99 -61.11 -10.78
N LEU A 691 -27.66 -61.05 -10.93
CA LEU A 691 -27.02 -59.98 -11.69
C LEU A 691 -27.39 -60.00 -13.18
N SER A 692 -27.81 -61.14 -13.74
CA SER A 692 -28.10 -61.22 -15.18
C SER A 692 -29.32 -60.40 -15.58
N GLN A 693 -30.29 -60.27 -14.69
CA GLN A 693 -31.47 -59.42 -14.91
C GLN A 693 -31.19 -57.95 -14.62
N LEU A 694 -30.31 -57.67 -13.66
CA LEU A 694 -29.90 -56.30 -13.35
C LEU A 694 -28.98 -55.73 -14.45
N ASP A 695 -28.24 -56.59 -15.16
CA ASP A 695 -27.41 -56.21 -16.30
C ASP A 695 -28.23 -55.60 -17.45
N ASP A 696 -29.48 -56.07 -17.62
CA ASP A 696 -30.41 -55.50 -18.60
C ASP A 696 -30.89 -54.08 -18.22
N ILE A 697 -30.74 -53.68 -16.94
CA ILE A 697 -31.11 -52.35 -16.42
C ILE A 697 -29.91 -51.38 -16.45
N ASP A 698 -28.71 -51.89 -16.18
CA ASP A 698 -27.50 -51.08 -16.09
C ASP A 698 -27.08 -50.47 -17.44
N ASN A 699 -26.63 -49.21 -17.44
CA ASN A 699 -26.04 -48.57 -18.61
C ASN A 699 -24.63 -47.97 -18.35
N THR A 700 -24.02 -48.34 -17.23
CA THR A 700 -22.72 -47.84 -16.76
C THR A 700 -21.56 -48.81 -16.90
N GLY A 701 -21.82 -50.06 -17.29
CA GLY A 701 -20.79 -51.06 -17.53
C GLY A 701 -21.12 -52.47 -17.03
N GLY A 702 -22.35 -52.67 -16.57
CA GLY A 702 -22.91 -53.93 -16.11
C GLY A 702 -23.19 -53.95 -14.62
N ALA A 703 -24.15 -54.79 -14.22
CA ALA A 703 -24.59 -54.88 -12.83
C ALA A 703 -23.52 -55.47 -11.91
N SER A 704 -23.42 -54.93 -10.70
CA SER A 704 -22.41 -55.33 -9.72
C SER A 704 -23.02 -55.83 -8.41
N LEU A 705 -22.36 -56.80 -7.77
CA LEU A 705 -22.78 -57.29 -6.46
C LEU A 705 -22.35 -56.32 -5.35
N LEU A 706 -23.30 -55.92 -4.52
CA LEU A 706 -23.09 -55.12 -3.33
C LEU A 706 -22.95 -56.03 -2.10
N ILE A 707 -21.72 -56.28 -1.67
CA ILE A 707 -21.41 -57.03 -0.43
C ILE A 707 -21.04 -56.10 0.73
N SER A 708 -20.87 -54.81 0.47
CA SER A 708 -20.71 -53.76 1.47
C SER A 708 -21.30 -52.45 0.94
N PRO A 709 -22.00 -51.67 1.77
CA PRO A 709 -22.48 -50.32 1.41
C PRO A 709 -21.36 -49.40 0.91
N GLU A 710 -20.11 -49.64 1.34
CA GLU A 710 -18.94 -48.90 0.89
C GLU A 710 -18.53 -49.20 -0.57
N GLN A 711 -19.24 -50.07 -1.30
CA GLN A 711 -18.92 -50.38 -2.69
C GLN A 711 -19.75 -49.59 -3.70
N ILE A 712 -20.73 -48.80 -3.27
CA ILE A 712 -21.52 -47.97 -4.19
C ILE A 712 -20.62 -46.94 -4.87
N ASP A 713 -20.51 -47.05 -6.19
CA ASP A 713 -19.71 -46.13 -6.99
C ASP A 713 -20.44 -44.80 -7.18
N VAL A 714 -19.72 -43.72 -6.95
CA VAL A 714 -20.17 -42.33 -7.17
C VAL A 714 -19.35 -41.63 -8.24
N SER A 715 -18.42 -42.34 -8.88
CA SER A 715 -17.55 -41.76 -9.92
C SER A 715 -18.33 -41.21 -11.11
N VAL A 716 -19.49 -41.81 -11.41
CA VAL A 716 -20.42 -41.37 -12.46
C VAL A 716 -21.00 -39.98 -12.21
N LEU A 717 -21.07 -39.52 -10.95
CA LEU A 717 -21.61 -38.21 -10.57
C LEU A 717 -20.65 -37.05 -10.92
N GLY A 718 -19.38 -37.35 -11.18
CA GLY A 718 -18.34 -36.34 -11.41
C GLY A 718 -17.97 -35.56 -10.16
N SER A 719 -17.38 -34.37 -10.37
CA SER A 719 -16.96 -33.45 -9.30
C SER A 719 -17.60 -32.08 -9.51
N PRO A 720 -17.77 -31.27 -8.46
CA PRO A 720 -18.23 -29.89 -8.59
C PRO A 720 -17.30 -29.09 -9.51
N LEU A 721 -17.88 -28.15 -10.27
CA LEU A 721 -17.10 -27.21 -11.07
C LEU A 721 -16.21 -26.38 -10.14
N PRO A 722 -14.89 -26.31 -10.40
CA PRO A 722 -13.99 -25.50 -9.59
C PRO A 722 -14.24 -24.01 -9.86
N SER A 723 -13.92 -23.16 -8.88
CA SER A 723 -13.80 -21.72 -9.10
C SER A 723 -12.62 -21.40 -10.03
N GLY A 724 -12.71 -20.26 -10.72
CA GLY A 724 -11.62 -19.71 -11.51
C GLY A 724 -10.36 -19.49 -10.68
N THR A 725 -9.24 -19.93 -11.21
CA THR A 725 -7.94 -19.74 -10.56
C THR A 725 -7.22 -18.56 -11.19
N ILE A 726 -6.77 -17.61 -10.37
CA ILE A 726 -5.92 -16.53 -10.84
C ILE A 726 -4.50 -17.07 -11.05
N THR A 727 -4.02 -16.98 -12.29
CA THR A 727 -2.65 -17.41 -12.64
C THR A 727 -1.65 -16.28 -12.52
N ASP A 728 -2.10 -15.03 -12.72
CA ASP A 728 -1.20 -13.88 -12.78
C ASP A 728 -1.93 -12.58 -12.49
N VAL A 729 -1.22 -11.63 -11.87
CA VAL A 729 -1.68 -10.26 -11.65
C VAL A 729 -0.52 -9.32 -11.94
N ASP A 730 -0.73 -8.37 -12.84
CA ASP A 730 0.26 -7.38 -13.25
C ASP A 730 -0.29 -5.96 -13.02
N VAL A 731 0.51 -5.07 -12.43
CA VAL A 731 0.17 -3.64 -12.32
C VAL A 731 1.16 -2.82 -13.16
N PHE A 732 0.64 -1.87 -13.92
CA PHE A 732 1.39 -1.01 -14.81
C PHE A 732 1.21 0.46 -14.46
N VAL A 733 2.31 1.21 -14.46
CA VAL A 733 2.33 2.66 -14.38
C VAL A 733 3.04 3.21 -15.60
N ASN A 734 2.36 4.08 -16.36
CA ASN A 734 2.85 4.69 -17.59
C ASN A 734 3.37 3.65 -18.61
N GLY A 735 2.70 2.49 -18.68
CA GLY A 735 3.06 1.37 -19.56
C GLY A 735 4.22 0.50 -19.06
N ARG A 736 4.77 0.77 -17.87
CA ARG A 736 5.81 -0.05 -17.24
C ARG A 736 5.21 -0.93 -16.15
N ASN A 737 5.48 -2.23 -16.22
CA ASN A 737 5.09 -3.18 -15.19
C ASN A 737 5.87 -2.94 -13.88
N ILE A 738 5.17 -3.00 -12.75
CA ILE A 738 5.75 -2.97 -11.40
C ILE A 738 6.04 -4.42 -11.00
N ALA A 739 7.26 -4.88 -11.29
CA ALA A 739 7.66 -6.28 -11.16
C ALA A 739 7.64 -6.84 -9.72
N GLU A 740 7.41 -6.01 -8.71
CA GLU A 740 7.29 -6.42 -7.30
C GLU A 740 5.85 -6.75 -6.89
N ILE A 741 4.87 -6.53 -7.79
CA ILE A 741 3.46 -6.81 -7.54
C ILE A 741 3.05 -8.01 -8.39
N GLY A 742 2.65 -9.09 -7.73
CA GLY A 742 2.20 -10.32 -8.35
C GLY A 742 0.99 -10.93 -7.67
N ARG A 743 0.57 -12.10 -8.16
CA ARG A 743 -0.55 -12.86 -7.57
C ARG A 743 -0.32 -13.22 -6.09
N GLU A 744 0.93 -13.32 -5.67
CA GLU A 744 1.35 -13.64 -4.31
C GLU A 744 1.07 -12.55 -3.29
N ASP A 745 0.84 -11.33 -3.76
CA ASP A 745 0.52 -10.16 -2.91
C ASP A 745 -0.99 -10.02 -2.71
N LEU A 746 -1.79 -10.84 -3.40
CA LEU A 746 -3.22 -10.90 -3.19
C LEU A 746 -3.55 -11.47 -1.82
N ILE A 747 -4.46 -10.79 -1.13
CA ILE A 747 -5.04 -11.22 0.13
C ILE A 747 -6.43 -11.80 -0.16
N LEU A 748 -6.64 -13.06 0.19
CA LEU A 748 -7.95 -13.69 0.05
C LEU A 748 -8.95 -13.10 1.05
N THR A 749 -10.16 -12.84 0.56
CA THR A 749 -11.31 -12.34 1.32
C THR A 749 -12.54 -13.19 1.02
N PRO A 750 -13.63 -13.06 1.81
CA PRO A 750 -14.87 -13.77 1.52
C PRO A 750 -15.52 -13.43 0.17
N GLN A 751 -15.16 -12.30 -0.45
CA GLN A 751 -15.74 -11.81 -1.70
C GLN A 751 -14.80 -11.96 -2.92
N GLY A 752 -13.62 -12.55 -2.73
CA GLY A 752 -12.58 -12.65 -3.75
C GLY A 752 -11.21 -12.24 -3.19
N TRP A 753 -10.45 -11.44 -3.92
CA TRP A 753 -9.09 -11.05 -3.55
C TRP A 753 -8.93 -9.54 -3.49
N ILE A 754 -8.06 -9.07 -2.59
CA ILE A 754 -7.71 -7.66 -2.48
C ILE A 754 -6.19 -7.52 -2.53
N LEU A 755 -5.70 -6.48 -3.20
CA LEU A 755 -4.32 -6.03 -3.16
C LEU A 755 -4.30 -4.56 -2.78
N ASN A 756 -3.56 -4.24 -1.73
CA ASN A 756 -3.23 -2.86 -1.37
C ASN A 756 -1.76 -2.64 -1.69
N ALA A 757 -1.47 -1.75 -2.64
CA ALA A 757 -0.13 -1.49 -3.11
C ALA A 757 0.16 0.01 -3.13
N SER A 758 1.43 0.37 -2.90
CA SER A 758 1.91 1.72 -3.17
C SER A 758 2.67 1.69 -4.48
N ILE A 759 2.21 2.45 -5.47
CA ILE A 759 2.82 2.54 -6.79
C ILE A 759 3.79 3.72 -6.84
N ASP A 760 4.93 3.56 -7.52
CA ASP A 760 5.96 4.60 -7.70
C ASP A 760 6.10 4.99 -9.18
N GLY A 761 6.89 6.03 -9.46
CA GLY A 761 7.15 6.53 -10.80
C GLY A 761 6.08 7.46 -11.34
N LEU A 762 5.24 8.01 -10.46
CA LEU A 762 4.26 9.02 -10.82
C LEU A 762 4.93 10.37 -11.06
N ARG A 763 4.47 11.03 -12.12
CA ARG A 763 4.81 12.41 -12.44
C ARG A 763 3.87 13.34 -11.68
N ARG A 764 4.45 14.22 -10.88
CA ARG A 764 3.73 15.03 -9.89
C ARG A 764 3.36 16.44 -10.35
N LEU A 765 3.87 16.91 -11.48
CA LEU A 765 3.67 18.30 -11.89
C LEU A 765 2.32 18.52 -12.58
N ALA A 766 1.77 19.70 -12.39
CA ALA A 766 0.56 20.16 -13.04
C ALA A 766 0.63 19.93 -14.57
N GLY A 767 -0.37 19.22 -15.08
CA GLY A 767 -0.50 18.85 -16.49
C GLY A 767 0.10 17.49 -16.85
N ASP A 768 0.86 16.85 -15.94
CA ASP A 768 1.27 15.47 -16.12
C ASP A 768 0.08 14.52 -15.96
N GLN A 769 0.08 13.45 -16.75
CA GLN A 769 -0.89 12.37 -16.67
C GLN A 769 -0.17 11.05 -16.42
N ASN A 770 -0.61 10.31 -15.40
CA ASN A 770 -0.09 9.01 -15.06
C ASN A 770 -1.12 7.94 -15.37
N ALA A 771 -0.89 7.15 -16.41
CA ALA A 771 -1.74 6.01 -16.72
C ALA A 771 -1.45 4.87 -15.75
N VAL A 772 -2.46 4.38 -15.05
CA VAL A 772 -2.34 3.23 -14.14
C VAL A 772 -3.31 2.17 -14.61
N SER A 773 -2.85 0.93 -14.74
CA SER A 773 -3.71 -0.19 -15.12
C SER A 773 -3.28 -1.47 -14.43
N ALA A 774 -4.25 -2.32 -14.13
CA ALA A 774 -4.02 -3.67 -13.64
C ALA A 774 -4.56 -4.69 -14.64
N THR A 775 -3.93 -5.85 -14.67
CA THR A 775 -4.31 -6.99 -15.50
C THR A 775 -4.37 -8.24 -14.63
N VAL A 776 -5.44 -9.01 -14.73
CA VAL A 776 -5.61 -10.28 -14.03
C VAL A 776 -5.84 -11.37 -15.06
N LYS A 777 -5.07 -12.46 -14.98
CA LYS A 777 -5.19 -13.62 -15.87
C LYS A 777 -5.75 -14.81 -15.11
N PHE A 778 -6.67 -15.52 -15.73
CA PHE A 778 -7.22 -16.76 -15.21
C PHE A 778 -6.55 -17.98 -15.87
N ASP A 779 -6.63 -19.13 -15.20
CA ASP A 779 -6.14 -20.43 -15.71
C ASP A 779 -6.86 -20.90 -16.98
N SER A 780 -8.09 -20.45 -17.16
CA SER A 780 -8.96 -20.66 -18.30
C SER A 780 -8.58 -19.81 -19.53
N GLY A 781 -7.78 -18.76 -19.33
CA GLY A 781 -7.19 -17.94 -20.39
C GLY A 781 -7.82 -16.56 -20.54
N GLU A 782 -8.95 -16.29 -19.90
CA GLU A 782 -9.60 -14.99 -19.82
C GLU A 782 -8.72 -13.99 -19.06
N VAL A 783 -8.82 -12.71 -19.46
CA VAL A 783 -7.99 -11.63 -18.93
C VAL A 783 -8.86 -10.41 -18.65
N LEU A 784 -8.85 -9.94 -17.41
CA LEU A 784 -9.47 -8.68 -17.00
C LEU A 784 -8.45 -7.55 -17.07
N VAL A 785 -8.88 -6.38 -17.55
CA VAL A 785 -8.03 -5.19 -17.62
C VAL A 785 -8.79 -3.95 -17.16
N ALA A 786 -8.32 -3.35 -16.08
CA ALA A 786 -8.90 -2.13 -15.53
C ALA A 786 -7.83 -1.04 -15.47
N GLY A 787 -8.16 0.18 -15.90
CA GLY A 787 -7.20 1.28 -15.91
C GLY A 787 -7.82 2.67 -15.78
N LEU A 788 -7.06 3.58 -15.19
CA LEU A 788 -7.43 4.96 -14.88
C LEU A 788 -6.24 5.91 -15.06
N THR A 789 -6.46 7.21 -14.86
CA THR A 789 -5.38 8.22 -14.93
C THR A 789 -5.31 9.06 -13.66
N ILE A 790 -4.11 9.20 -13.09
CA ILE A 790 -3.82 10.07 -11.94
C ILE A 790 -3.12 11.33 -12.46
N ALA A 791 -3.70 12.51 -12.21
CA ALA A 791 -3.11 13.78 -12.63
C ALA A 791 -1.99 14.26 -11.68
N GLY A 792 -0.93 14.87 -12.20
CA GLY A 792 0.02 15.61 -11.37
C GLY A 792 -0.59 16.92 -10.86
N ALA A 793 -0.41 17.22 -9.57
CA ALA A 793 -1.03 18.37 -8.91
C ALA A 793 -0.06 19.51 -8.54
N LEU A 794 1.24 19.23 -8.36
CA LEU A 794 2.20 20.24 -7.92
C LEU A 794 2.39 21.35 -8.97
N PRO A 795 2.38 22.63 -8.57
CA PRO A 795 2.65 23.73 -9.49
C PRO A 795 4.09 23.65 -10.04
N ARG A 796 4.35 24.25 -11.20
CA ARG A 796 5.70 24.32 -11.75
C ARG A 796 6.48 25.46 -11.12
N SER A 797 7.57 25.15 -10.41
CA SER A 797 8.50 26.14 -9.83
C SER A 797 9.60 26.52 -10.82
N THR A 798 10.02 27.78 -10.84
CA THR A 798 11.11 28.27 -11.69
C THR A 798 12.51 27.99 -11.17
N ASP A 799 12.67 27.71 -9.87
CA ASP A 799 13.97 27.40 -9.25
C ASP A 799 14.30 25.90 -9.18
N GLY A 800 13.36 25.04 -9.58
CA GLY A 800 13.51 23.58 -9.50
C GLY A 800 13.52 23.00 -8.08
N ILE A 801 13.26 23.81 -7.05
CA ILE A 801 13.17 23.38 -5.66
C ILE A 801 11.70 23.05 -5.38
N LEU A 802 11.32 21.79 -5.65
CA LEU A 802 10.00 21.21 -5.36
C LEU A 802 10.14 19.76 -4.88
#